data_AF-A0A4R4SKF1-F1
#
_entry.id   AF-A0A4R4SKF1-F1
#
_cell.length_a   1.000
_cell.length_b   1.000
_cell.length_c   1.000
_cell.angle_alpha   90.00
_cell.angle_beta   90.00
_cell.angle_gamma   90.00
#
_symmetry.space_group_name_H-M   'P 1'
#
loop_
_entity.id
_entity.type
_entity.pdbx_description
1 polymer ?
#
loop_
_entity_poly.entity_id
_entity_poly.type
_entity_poly.pdbx_seq_one_letter_code
_entity_poly.pdbx_strand_id
1 'polypeptide(L)'
;MAPRHRPLQGRRPALAPRVRIPQQAPAGDPPPGPRRIQPALPGPGGGRGAAAGREHHRGQGRRPDRGAGDGRGGADRFPRLAGGGPAGHPRGTAPPRRSLLRAPGTWAGHALRHELVPLRHELVTCRYGFGVVAVPPLEAGGRHAHDHSWSASSPSAGVHVRKKKLLTGVAVVLPAAFLPAALLPAVLPLADAAPGRATLAGLVTLKDIEPHLKAFEEIADYNGGNRATGGAGYDVSVKYVVGRLQKAGFRPKIQKFRYPYWRERSGAVLARTKPSKKSYKRDEDFATFRYSGSGDVTAPVIAVDLPAKNEDGTSGCEKRDFKGFKKGSIALMQRGTCGFQTKVARARAAGAAAAVIYNVAGEDGPVNGTVEKPSRIPVVGPTHRLGAALAKAAKKGGLTLRVRTDTVHGKRSASNVIADTERGRGDNVVLLGAHLDSVEEGPGINDNATGAAALLAIAGKIGKLGKGDLRNRVRFAFWGAEEEGLRGSTHYVKSLDRRQRDAIALNLNFDMLGSRNGTRGVYDGDHSTRAGTRPPAGSGAIEKMFREYFKGRKQQTTEAQLNGRSDYGPFVEHGIPVGGMDTGADGVKTAAEAKAFGGRAGKVYDPCYHAACDRLKNVHLKFLDSNVDGIAHVTQHLARTTVAVNGGARVRLERDLSYRPLWQGPYQLR
;
A
#
# COMPACT_ATOMS: atom_id res chain seq x y z
N MET A 1 -73.46 -8.16 -18.70
CA MET A 1 -73.95 -7.01 -17.90
C MET A 1 -72.79 -6.42 -17.12
N ALA A 2 -72.44 -5.17 -17.42
CA ALA A 2 -71.55 -4.31 -16.62
C ALA A 2 -72.35 -3.73 -15.42
N PRO A 3 -71.72 -3.07 -14.42
CA PRO A 3 -71.20 -1.69 -14.57
C PRO A 3 -69.82 -1.49 -13.89
N ARG A 4 -68.82 -0.78 -14.43
CA ARG A 4 -68.64 0.67 -14.66
C ARG A 4 -69.07 1.58 -13.50
N HIS A 5 -68.09 2.16 -12.79
CA HIS A 5 -68.03 3.62 -12.56
C HIS A 5 -66.58 4.09 -12.24
N ARG A 6 -66.09 5.02 -13.07
CA ARG A 6 -65.02 6.03 -12.80
C ARG A 6 -65.76 7.33 -12.35
N PRO A 7 -65.07 8.43 -11.99
CA PRO A 7 -64.04 8.65 -10.97
C PRO A 7 -64.43 9.83 -10.01
N LEU A 8 -63.78 9.97 -8.85
CA LEU A 8 -63.82 11.23 -8.09
C LEU A 8 -62.46 11.94 -8.17
N GLN A 9 -62.53 13.22 -8.53
CA GLN A 9 -61.43 14.15 -8.71
C GLN A 9 -60.80 14.55 -7.38
N GLY A 10 -59.48 14.72 -7.41
CA GLY A 10 -58.80 15.90 -6.85
C GLY A 10 -58.71 16.05 -5.34
N ARG A 11 -57.63 15.55 -4.74
CA ARG A 11 -56.90 16.29 -3.69
C ARG A 11 -55.39 16.15 -3.89
N ARG A 12 -54.74 17.27 -4.21
CA ARG A 12 -53.28 17.43 -4.17
C ARG A 12 -52.80 17.23 -2.72
N PRO A 13 -51.72 16.46 -2.46
CA PRO A 13 -51.04 16.53 -1.17
C PRO A 13 -50.38 17.89 -1.02
N ALA A 14 -50.60 18.52 0.14
CA ALA A 14 -49.99 19.78 0.54
C ALA A 14 -48.46 19.68 0.54
N LEU A 15 -47.82 20.70 -0.03
CA LEU A 15 -46.40 20.98 0.15
C LEU A 15 -46.10 21.18 1.64
N ALA A 16 -45.16 20.39 2.17
CA ALA A 16 -44.58 20.63 3.48
C ALA A 16 -43.92 22.02 3.54
N PRO A 17 -43.96 22.73 4.68
CA PRO A 17 -43.48 24.09 4.80
C PRO A 17 -41.96 24.17 4.62
N ARG A 18 -41.51 25.16 3.85
CA ARG A 18 -40.10 25.54 3.75
C ARG A 18 -39.58 25.96 5.13
N VAL A 19 -38.67 25.17 5.69
CA VAL A 19 -37.85 25.59 6.83
C VAL A 19 -36.93 26.72 6.35
N ARG A 20 -37.08 27.92 6.91
CA ARG A 20 -36.13 29.03 6.75
C ARG A 20 -34.79 28.63 7.39
N ILE A 21 -33.73 28.63 6.60
CA ILE A 21 -32.35 28.64 7.09
C ILE A 21 -32.07 30.06 7.61
N PRO A 22 -31.55 30.25 8.84
CA PRO A 22 -31.10 31.57 9.28
C PRO A 22 -29.86 32.00 8.50
N GLN A 23 -29.89 33.21 7.95
CA GLN A 23 -28.72 33.87 7.36
C GLN A 23 -27.64 34.08 8.44
N GLN A 24 -26.41 33.68 8.13
CA GLN A 24 -25.23 34.04 8.93
C GLN A 24 -24.97 35.55 8.81
N ALA A 25 -24.68 36.18 9.95
CA ALA A 25 -24.25 37.57 10.04
C ALA A 25 -22.87 37.80 9.37
N PRO A 26 -22.58 39.03 8.88
CA PRO A 26 -21.28 39.34 8.29
C PRO A 26 -20.16 39.30 9.34
N ALA A 27 -19.00 38.82 8.91
CA ALA A 27 -17.79 38.72 9.71
C ALA A 27 -17.34 40.10 10.23
N GLY A 28 -17.12 40.20 11.55
CA GLY A 28 -16.48 41.36 12.16
C GLY A 28 -14.98 41.43 11.84
N ASP A 29 -14.45 42.65 11.85
CA ASP A 29 -13.05 42.95 11.57
C ASP A 29 -12.07 42.18 12.48
N PRO A 30 -10.88 41.81 11.96
CA PRO A 30 -9.86 41.13 12.75
C PRO A 30 -9.24 42.06 13.81
N PRO A 31 -8.78 41.52 14.96
CA PRO A 31 -8.14 42.31 16.01
C PRO A 31 -6.77 42.87 15.56
N PRO A 32 -6.32 44.02 16.10
CA PRO A 32 -5.06 44.62 15.71
C PRO A 32 -3.88 43.76 16.19
N GLY A 33 -2.91 43.55 15.29
CA GLY A 33 -1.66 42.86 15.60
C GLY A 33 -0.76 43.65 16.57
N PRO A 34 0.25 42.99 17.17
CA PRO A 34 1.10 43.61 18.18
C PRO A 34 1.94 44.77 17.60
N ARG A 35 1.93 45.89 18.31
CA ARG A 35 2.69 47.12 18.00
C ARG A 35 4.20 46.83 17.98
N ARG A 36 4.85 47.18 16.87
CA ARG A 36 6.32 47.34 16.81
C ARG A 36 6.73 48.51 17.70
N ILE A 37 7.51 48.23 18.73
CA ILE A 37 8.25 49.22 19.50
C ILE A 37 9.45 49.65 18.66
N GLN A 38 9.48 50.92 18.25
CA GLN A 38 10.71 51.61 17.86
C GLN A 38 11.40 52.10 19.13
N PRO A 39 12.70 51.86 19.33
CA PRO A 39 13.50 52.69 20.22
C PRO A 39 14.10 53.86 19.46
N ALA A 40 14.19 54.97 20.18
CA ALA A 40 14.56 56.30 19.75
C ALA A 40 16.02 56.44 19.26
N LEU A 41 16.21 57.47 18.44
CA LEU A 41 17.49 58.05 18.04
C LEU A 41 18.34 58.48 19.27
N PRO A 42 19.67 58.51 19.07
CA PRO A 42 20.41 59.74 19.37
C PRO A 42 21.20 60.22 18.14
N GLY A 43 21.28 61.55 17.97
CA GLY A 43 22.15 62.21 16.99
C GLY A 43 23.63 62.26 17.43
N PRO A 44 24.43 63.19 16.88
CA PRO A 44 25.10 63.05 15.59
C PRO A 44 26.64 62.97 15.74
N GLY A 45 27.33 62.38 14.78
CA GLY A 45 28.79 62.31 14.79
C GLY A 45 29.41 61.95 13.44
N GLY A 46 29.80 62.99 12.70
CA GLY A 46 30.95 63.13 11.79
C GLY A 46 31.44 61.98 10.91
N GLY A 47 31.63 62.28 9.62
CA GLY A 47 32.79 61.73 8.88
C GLY A 47 32.57 61.29 7.43
N ARG A 48 32.65 62.27 6.51
CA ARG A 48 33.32 62.26 5.19
C ARG A 48 33.29 60.99 4.32
N GLY A 49 32.84 61.16 3.07
CA GLY A 49 33.42 60.46 1.91
C GLY A 49 32.46 60.20 0.74
N ALA A 50 32.46 61.12 -0.23
CA ALA A 50 32.38 60.95 -1.70
C ALA A 50 31.92 59.59 -2.30
N ALA A 51 31.20 59.47 -3.42
CA ALA A 51 30.68 60.40 -4.43
C ALA A 51 29.75 59.59 -5.38
N ALA A 52 28.88 60.32 -6.10
CA ALA A 52 28.30 60.07 -7.43
C ALA A 52 27.82 58.64 -7.83
N GLY A 53 26.61 58.41 -8.33
CA GLY A 53 25.91 59.22 -9.33
C GLY A 53 24.39 59.08 -9.33
N ARG A 54 23.79 60.23 -9.65
CA ARG A 54 22.40 60.61 -9.88
C ARG A 54 21.90 60.07 -11.23
N GLU A 55 20.66 59.54 -11.32
CA GLU A 55 19.43 60.20 -11.83
C GLU A 55 19.32 60.19 -13.38
N HIS A 56 18.16 60.17 -14.06
CA HIS A 56 16.77 60.38 -13.67
C HIS A 56 15.78 59.89 -14.76
N HIS A 57 14.57 59.54 -14.31
CA HIS A 57 13.22 59.82 -14.85
C HIS A 57 12.95 60.09 -16.33
N ARG A 58 11.84 59.50 -16.84
CA ARG A 58 10.49 60.14 -16.90
C ARG A 58 9.40 59.14 -17.31
N GLY A 59 8.20 59.36 -16.78
CA GLY A 59 7.01 58.53 -17.01
C GLY A 59 5.95 59.17 -17.93
N GLN A 60 4.69 58.85 -17.62
CA GLN A 60 3.42 59.09 -18.34
C GLN A 60 3.03 57.90 -19.24
N GLY A 61 1.81 57.37 -19.31
CA GLY A 61 0.51 57.76 -18.78
C GLY A 61 -0.57 57.37 -19.80
N ARG A 62 -1.73 56.88 -19.34
CA ARG A 62 -3.05 56.73 -20.02
C ARG A 62 -3.36 55.46 -20.86
N ARG A 63 -4.36 54.72 -20.36
CA ARG A 63 -5.51 54.14 -21.11
C ARG A 63 -6.70 55.16 -21.04
N PRO A 64 -7.92 54.98 -21.63
CA PRO A 64 -8.51 53.81 -22.32
C PRO A 64 -9.35 54.13 -23.60
N ASP A 65 -9.95 53.08 -24.17
CA ASP A 65 -11.39 52.93 -24.53
C ASP A 65 -11.78 52.50 -25.97
N ARG A 66 -12.58 51.43 -25.98
CA ARG A 66 -13.79 51.08 -26.78
C ARG A 66 -13.74 50.88 -28.31
N GLY A 67 -14.43 49.80 -28.71
CA GLY A 67 -15.00 49.59 -30.05
C GLY A 67 -15.67 48.22 -30.16
N ALA A 68 -16.96 48.15 -29.81
CA ALA A 68 -17.85 47.00 -29.97
C ALA A 68 -18.53 47.00 -31.35
N GLY A 69 -19.06 45.85 -31.78
CA GLY A 69 -19.94 45.74 -32.95
C GLY A 69 -20.54 44.34 -33.14
N ASP A 70 -21.81 44.21 -32.74
CA ASP A 70 -22.80 43.12 -32.93
C ASP A 70 -23.00 42.67 -34.40
N GLY A 71 -23.65 41.56 -34.76
CA GLY A 71 -24.42 40.53 -34.06
C GLY A 71 -25.42 39.81 -35.00
N ARG A 72 -26.15 38.82 -34.43
CA ARG A 72 -27.38 38.10 -34.92
C ARG A 72 -27.15 37.09 -36.07
N GLY A 73 -27.78 35.92 -36.16
CA GLY A 73 -28.84 35.23 -35.40
C GLY A 73 -29.46 34.18 -36.36
N GLY A 74 -29.95 33.03 -35.86
CA GLY A 74 -30.76 32.11 -36.68
C GLY A 74 -30.65 30.62 -36.32
N ALA A 75 -31.72 30.09 -35.73
CA ALA A 75 -31.99 28.67 -35.51
C ALA A 75 -32.48 27.99 -36.81
N ASP A 76 -32.21 26.69 -37.01
CA ASP A 76 -33.24 25.63 -37.08
C ASP A 76 -32.71 24.26 -37.55
N ARG A 77 -33.21 23.23 -36.85
CA ARG A 77 -33.76 21.93 -37.32
C ARG A 77 -32.91 20.84 -38.00
N PHE A 78 -33.10 19.65 -37.40
CA PHE A 78 -33.04 18.27 -37.93
C PHE A 78 -33.41 18.08 -39.41
N PRO A 79 -32.99 16.94 -39.99
CA PRO A 79 -34.02 15.93 -40.30
C PRO A 79 -33.64 14.50 -39.87
N ARG A 80 -34.59 13.85 -39.20
CA ARG A 80 -34.85 12.41 -39.31
C ARG A 80 -35.95 12.27 -40.37
N LEU A 81 -35.78 11.37 -41.34
CA LEU A 81 -36.87 10.86 -42.18
C LEU A 81 -36.95 9.34 -42.03
N ALA A 82 -38.18 8.87 -41.93
CA ALA A 82 -38.59 7.48 -41.82
C ALA A 82 -39.51 7.13 -42.99
N GLY A 83 -39.50 5.86 -43.41
CA GLY A 83 -40.70 5.14 -43.86
C GLY A 83 -40.78 4.73 -45.34
N GLY A 84 -40.90 3.41 -45.56
CA GLY A 84 -41.41 2.83 -46.81
C GLY A 84 -41.12 1.32 -46.96
N GLY A 85 -42.06 0.44 -46.60
CA GLY A 85 -42.13 -0.95 -47.11
C GLY A 85 -42.74 -1.00 -48.53
N PRO A 86 -43.13 -2.16 -49.14
CA PRO A 86 -43.58 -3.41 -48.50
C PRO A 86 -43.17 -4.75 -49.22
N ALA A 87 -43.72 -5.86 -48.69
CA ALA A 87 -44.17 -7.12 -49.36
C ALA A 87 -43.45 -8.45 -48.99
N GLY A 88 -44.27 -9.46 -48.61
CA GLY A 88 -43.94 -10.89 -48.77
C GLY A 88 -44.08 -11.81 -47.54
N HIS A 89 -45.30 -12.26 -47.21
CA HIS A 89 -45.59 -13.47 -46.41
C HIS A 89 -45.49 -14.74 -47.31
N PRO A 90 -45.35 -16.00 -46.82
CA PRO A 90 -46.36 -16.68 -45.96
C PRO A 90 -45.81 -17.68 -44.88
N ARG A 91 -46.45 -17.79 -43.70
CA ARG A 91 -47.41 -18.81 -43.17
C ARG A 91 -46.80 -20.00 -42.39
N GLY A 92 -47.44 -20.31 -41.25
CA GLY A 92 -47.29 -21.57 -40.47
C GLY A 92 -47.47 -21.38 -38.95
N THR A 93 -48.67 -20.98 -38.48
CA THR A 93 -49.64 -21.78 -37.68
C THR A 93 -49.35 -21.89 -36.16
N ALA A 94 -50.37 -21.50 -35.38
CA ALA A 94 -50.41 -21.39 -33.91
C ALA A 94 -51.36 -22.49 -33.30
N PRO A 95 -52.05 -22.31 -32.15
CA PRO A 95 -51.70 -22.47 -30.71
C PRO A 95 -52.77 -23.38 -29.99
N PRO A 96 -53.35 -23.12 -28.77
CA PRO A 96 -52.89 -22.77 -27.39
C PRO A 96 -53.46 -23.69 -26.24
N ARG A 97 -53.09 -23.46 -24.95
CA ARG A 97 -53.96 -23.02 -23.80
C ARG A 97 -53.61 -23.51 -22.37
N ARG A 98 -53.79 -22.56 -21.42
CA ARG A 98 -54.37 -22.60 -20.04
C ARG A 98 -53.72 -23.36 -18.84
N SER A 99 -53.18 -22.54 -17.92
CA SER A 99 -53.64 -22.24 -16.54
C SER A 99 -54.10 -23.34 -15.53
N LEU A 100 -53.49 -23.28 -14.33
CA LEU A 100 -54.05 -23.29 -12.93
C LEU A 100 -53.70 -24.45 -11.97
N LEU A 101 -53.19 -24.02 -10.80
CA LEU A 101 -53.52 -24.40 -9.40
C LEU A 101 -52.79 -25.54 -8.64
N ARG A 102 -52.37 -25.12 -7.43
CA ARG A 102 -52.34 -25.80 -6.10
C ARG A 102 -51.20 -26.77 -5.71
N ALA A 103 -50.50 -26.37 -4.65
CA ALA A 103 -50.14 -27.22 -3.49
C ALA A 103 -51.23 -27.05 -2.40
N PRO A 104 -51.31 -27.80 -1.26
CA PRO A 104 -50.32 -28.69 -0.64
C PRO A 104 -50.88 -30.04 -0.08
N GLY A 105 -50.01 -30.93 0.40
CA GLY A 105 -50.41 -32.15 1.13
C GLY A 105 -49.22 -32.84 1.83
N THR A 106 -49.40 -33.16 3.11
CA THR A 106 -48.46 -33.80 4.04
C THR A 106 -48.77 -35.28 4.27
N TRP A 107 -47.74 -36.03 4.71
CA TRP A 107 -47.71 -37.31 5.49
C TRP A 107 -47.37 -38.65 4.81
N ALA A 108 -46.44 -39.33 5.50
CA ALA A 108 -46.22 -40.79 5.68
C ALA A 108 -45.40 -41.62 4.66
N GLY A 109 -44.17 -41.97 5.07
CA GLY A 109 -43.79 -43.35 5.48
C GLY A 109 -43.49 -44.41 4.41
N HIS A 110 -42.21 -44.82 4.30
CA HIS A 110 -41.66 -46.19 4.20
C HIS A 110 -40.20 -46.08 3.70
N ALA A 111 -39.18 -46.24 4.56
CA ALA A 111 -38.57 -47.51 4.96
C ALA A 111 -37.91 -48.27 3.79
N LEU A 112 -36.60 -48.08 3.61
CA LEU A 112 -35.72 -49.07 2.99
C LEU A 112 -34.48 -49.26 3.85
N ARG A 113 -34.30 -50.52 4.24
CA ARG A 113 -33.21 -51.09 5.03
C ARG A 113 -31.92 -51.06 4.21
N HIS A 114 -30.79 -50.78 4.85
CA HIS A 114 -29.51 -51.32 4.41
C HIS A 114 -28.81 -51.96 5.60
N GLU A 115 -28.48 -53.23 5.38
CA GLU A 115 -27.88 -54.16 6.32
C GLU A 115 -26.46 -53.75 6.71
N LEU A 116 -26.15 -54.00 7.98
CA LEU A 116 -24.82 -54.03 8.55
C LEU A 116 -24.20 -55.42 8.28
N VAL A 117 -23.00 -55.46 7.71
CA VAL A 117 -22.07 -56.58 7.82
C VAL A 117 -20.68 -56.02 8.15
N PRO A 118 -19.93 -56.61 9.12
CA PRO A 118 -18.76 -55.99 9.74
C PRO A 118 -17.45 -56.44 9.07
N LEU A 119 -16.43 -55.58 9.05
CA LEU A 119 -15.06 -55.98 8.76
C LEU A 119 -14.23 -56.00 10.05
N ARG A 120 -13.85 -57.22 10.44
CA ARG A 120 -12.93 -57.55 11.52
C ARG A 120 -11.49 -57.23 11.13
N HIS A 121 -10.71 -56.97 12.18
CA HIS A 121 -9.26 -56.86 12.19
C HIS A 121 -8.58 -58.14 11.67
N GLU A 122 -7.49 -57.97 10.92
CA GLU A 122 -6.35 -58.90 10.96
C GLU A 122 -5.03 -58.11 11.07
N LEU A 123 -4.27 -58.49 12.10
CA LEU A 123 -2.90 -58.09 12.37
C LEU A 123 -1.96 -58.85 11.45
N VAL A 124 -0.99 -58.16 10.87
CA VAL A 124 0.26 -58.78 10.40
C VAL A 124 1.42 -58.12 11.15
N THR A 125 1.99 -58.88 12.07
CA THR A 125 3.27 -58.61 12.73
C THR A 125 4.41 -59.12 11.86
N CYS A 126 5.44 -58.30 11.63
CA CYS A 126 6.78 -58.76 11.31
C CYS A 126 7.78 -58.15 12.31
N ARG A 127 8.46 -59.05 13.04
CA ARG A 127 9.57 -58.79 13.97
C ARG A 127 10.87 -58.53 13.19
N TYR A 128 11.75 -57.70 13.75
CA TYR A 128 13.22 -57.81 13.92
C TYR A 128 13.64 -56.46 14.52
N GLY A 129 14.44 -56.27 15.57
CA GLY A 129 15.38 -57.07 16.33
C GLY A 129 16.35 -56.04 16.95
N PHE A 130 16.62 -56.15 18.26
CA PHE A 130 17.39 -55.19 19.04
C PHE A 130 18.83 -54.96 18.53
N GLY A 131 19.31 -53.72 18.68
CA GLY A 131 20.73 -53.35 18.55
C GLY A 131 21.00 -52.05 19.29
N VAL A 132 21.56 -52.16 20.49
CA VAL A 132 21.95 -51.07 21.40
C VAL A 132 23.27 -50.46 20.92
N VAL A 133 23.34 -49.13 20.77
CA VAL A 133 24.61 -48.38 20.85
C VAL A 133 24.38 -47.13 21.68
N ALA A 134 25.07 -47.09 22.81
CA ALA A 134 25.15 -45.97 23.73
C ALA A 134 26.06 -44.87 23.18
N VAL A 135 25.67 -43.60 23.36
CA VAL A 135 26.58 -42.45 23.27
C VAL A 135 26.36 -41.63 24.54
N PRO A 136 27.41 -41.39 25.36
CA PRO A 136 27.28 -40.75 26.66
C PRO A 136 27.15 -39.21 26.57
N PRO A 137 26.60 -38.56 27.61
CA PRO A 137 26.67 -37.10 27.79
C PRO A 137 27.96 -36.72 28.54
N LEU A 138 28.54 -35.57 28.21
CA LEU A 138 29.59 -34.96 29.01
C LEU A 138 29.19 -33.53 29.39
N GLU A 139 29.00 -33.36 30.69
CA GLU A 139 28.77 -32.11 31.40
C GLU A 139 30.09 -31.37 31.70
N ALA A 140 29.96 -30.05 31.82
CA ALA A 140 30.50 -29.14 32.85
C ALA A 140 32.02 -28.98 33.15
N GLY A 141 32.39 -27.68 33.26
CA GLY A 141 33.46 -27.12 34.13
C GLY A 141 34.70 -26.62 33.38
N GLY A 142 35.29 -25.43 33.57
CA GLY A 142 35.09 -24.30 34.48
C GLY A 142 36.43 -23.54 34.69
N ARG A 143 36.41 -22.18 34.67
CA ARG A 143 37.43 -21.19 35.17
C ARG A 143 38.83 -21.23 34.49
N HIS A 144 39.68 -20.19 34.34
CA HIS A 144 39.98 -18.88 34.95
C HIS A 144 40.61 -17.94 33.87
N ALA A 145 40.25 -16.64 33.82
CA ALA A 145 41.06 -15.43 34.09
C ALA A 145 42.43 -15.25 33.35
N HIS A 146 42.58 -14.20 32.53
CA HIS A 146 43.37 -12.98 32.83
C HIS A 146 43.40 -11.94 31.67
N ASP A 147 43.58 -10.69 32.10
CA ASP A 147 43.68 -9.41 31.40
C ASP A 147 44.67 -9.31 30.23
N HIS A 148 44.41 -8.43 29.25
CA HIS A 148 44.94 -7.05 29.24
C HIS A 148 44.56 -6.29 27.95
N SER A 149 44.05 -5.08 28.18
CA SER A 149 43.94 -3.92 27.29
C SER A 149 45.22 -3.63 26.49
N TRP A 150 45.14 -2.99 25.33
CA TRP A 150 46.10 -1.96 24.93
C TRP A 150 45.45 -0.94 23.98
N SER A 151 45.70 0.34 24.27
CA SER A 151 45.16 1.53 23.61
C SER A 151 46.30 2.45 23.19
N ALA A 152 46.14 3.07 22.00
CA ALA A 152 46.78 4.32 21.55
C ALA A 152 48.32 4.28 21.36
N SER A 153 48.97 5.00 20.44
CA SER A 153 48.65 6.26 19.76
C SER A 153 49.58 6.41 18.54
N SER A 154 49.11 7.16 17.53
CA SER A 154 49.87 7.80 16.42
C SER A 154 51.00 8.75 16.96
N PRO A 155 51.86 9.46 16.15
CA PRO A 155 51.57 9.98 14.81
C PRO A 155 52.73 10.30 13.80
N SER A 156 52.27 10.59 12.56
CA SER A 156 52.67 11.67 11.62
C SER A 156 54.13 11.95 11.17
N ALA A 157 54.33 11.97 9.83
CA ALA A 157 54.87 13.08 8.98
C ALA A 157 55.05 12.51 7.55
N GLY A 158 54.61 13.10 6.42
CA GLY A 158 54.98 14.40 5.84
C GLY A 158 56.42 14.33 5.29
N VAL A 159 56.80 14.60 4.03
CA VAL A 159 56.43 15.65 3.07
C VAL A 159 57.03 15.31 1.66
N HIS A 160 56.48 15.96 0.63
CA HIS A 160 56.74 15.96 -0.82
C HIS A 160 58.15 16.36 -1.32
N VAL A 161 58.43 16.11 -2.62
CA VAL A 161 58.76 17.08 -3.73
C VAL A 161 59.30 16.27 -4.94
N ARG A 162 58.68 16.20 -6.14
CA ARG A 162 58.52 17.12 -7.31
C ARG A 162 59.70 17.16 -8.33
N LYS A 163 59.34 16.98 -9.63
CA LYS A 163 59.99 17.43 -10.91
C LYS A 163 61.22 16.60 -11.35
N LYS A 164 61.63 16.46 -12.63
CA LYS A 164 61.21 16.83 -14.01
C LYS A 164 62.09 16.00 -14.99
N LYS A 165 61.59 15.76 -16.22
CA LYS A 165 62.26 15.57 -17.55
C LYS A 165 63.75 15.13 -17.63
N LEU A 166 64.09 14.17 -18.52
CA LEU A 166 64.83 14.41 -19.79
C LEU A 166 65.03 13.14 -20.67
N LEU A 167 64.87 13.36 -21.97
CA LEU A 167 65.50 12.83 -23.20
C LEU A 167 66.57 11.71 -23.11
N THR A 168 66.55 10.79 -24.09
CA THR A 168 67.53 10.68 -25.20
C THR A 168 67.19 9.54 -26.15
N GLY A 169 67.39 9.76 -27.45
CA GLY A 169 67.30 8.74 -28.49
C GLY A 169 68.67 8.40 -29.07
N VAL A 170 68.78 7.27 -29.78
CA VAL A 170 69.87 6.94 -30.70
C VAL A 170 69.29 6.09 -31.85
N ALA A 171 69.57 6.52 -33.09
CA ALA A 171 69.34 5.82 -34.37
C ALA A 171 70.51 4.83 -34.63
N VAL A 172 70.54 3.88 -35.57
CA VAL A 172 70.46 3.97 -37.03
C VAL A 172 70.51 2.52 -37.60
N VAL A 173 70.01 2.35 -38.83
CA VAL A 173 70.49 1.49 -39.95
C VAL A 173 69.48 0.44 -40.45
N LEU A 174 68.94 0.73 -41.63
CA LEU A 174 68.26 -0.18 -42.57
C LEU A 174 69.28 -1.05 -43.32
N PRO A 175 68.86 -2.22 -43.85
CA PRO A 175 68.83 -2.30 -45.31
C PRO A 175 67.62 -3.04 -45.92
N ALA A 176 67.25 -2.53 -47.10
CA ALA A 176 66.83 -3.22 -48.32
C ALA A 176 65.72 -4.31 -48.30
N ALA A 177 64.54 -3.88 -48.76
CA ALA A 177 63.73 -4.45 -49.84
C ALA A 177 63.69 -5.99 -50.01
N PHE A 178 62.60 -6.59 -49.51
CA PHE A 178 61.92 -7.72 -50.14
C PHE A 178 60.45 -7.34 -50.35
N LEU A 179 59.96 -7.46 -51.58
CA LEU A 179 58.55 -7.38 -51.95
C LEU A 179 57.91 -8.77 -51.80
N PRO A 180 56.91 -8.97 -50.93
CA PRO A 180 55.91 -9.99 -51.13
C PRO A 180 54.57 -9.37 -51.54
N ALA A 181 53.92 -10.02 -52.49
CA ALA A 181 52.65 -9.65 -53.09
C ALA A 181 51.60 -9.26 -52.04
N ALA A 182 50.98 -8.09 -52.24
CA ALA A 182 49.82 -7.66 -51.49
C ALA A 182 48.62 -8.55 -51.83
N LEU A 183 48.34 -9.53 -50.97
CA LEU A 183 47.01 -10.08 -50.82
C LEU A 183 46.14 -8.97 -50.22
N LEU A 184 45.33 -8.33 -51.05
CA LEU A 184 44.21 -7.51 -50.58
C LEU A 184 43.28 -8.45 -49.80
N PRO A 185 43.08 -8.28 -48.47
CA PRO A 185 41.96 -8.94 -47.83
C PRO A 185 40.70 -8.36 -48.47
N ALA A 186 39.88 -9.23 -49.08
CA ALA A 186 38.53 -8.88 -49.45
C ALA A 186 37.83 -8.36 -48.18
N VAL A 187 37.68 -7.05 -48.09
CA VAL A 187 36.83 -6.41 -47.08
C VAL A 187 35.41 -6.81 -47.45
N LEU A 188 34.97 -7.95 -46.93
CA LEU A 188 33.55 -8.25 -46.87
C LEU A 188 32.90 -7.04 -46.20
N PRO A 189 31.89 -6.41 -46.80
CA PRO A 189 31.16 -5.37 -46.10
C PRO A 189 30.67 -6.00 -44.81
N LEU A 190 31.08 -5.43 -43.67
CA LEU A 190 30.45 -5.71 -42.38
C LEU A 190 28.96 -5.58 -42.64
N ALA A 191 28.27 -6.72 -42.58
CA ALA A 191 26.83 -6.75 -42.63
C ALA A 191 26.36 -5.73 -41.59
N ASP A 192 25.74 -4.67 -42.07
CA ASP A 192 25.21 -3.60 -41.23
C ASP A 192 24.38 -4.29 -40.15
N ALA A 193 24.83 -4.19 -38.89
CA ALA A 193 24.20 -4.88 -37.79
C ALA A 193 22.76 -4.38 -37.77
N ALA A 194 21.82 -5.25 -38.14
CA ALA A 194 20.41 -4.91 -38.22
C ALA A 194 20.03 -4.09 -36.99
N PRO A 195 19.42 -2.90 -37.14
CA PRO A 195 19.21 -1.97 -36.04
C PRO A 195 18.65 -2.73 -34.84
N GLY A 196 19.41 -2.70 -33.74
CA GLY A 196 19.14 -3.51 -32.57
C GLY A 196 17.66 -3.38 -32.17
N ARG A 197 16.99 -4.52 -32.02
CA ARG A 197 15.55 -4.56 -31.74
C ARG A 197 15.24 -3.65 -30.54
N ALA A 198 14.32 -2.70 -30.70
CA ALA A 198 13.98 -1.74 -29.66
C ALA A 198 13.65 -2.45 -28.34
N THR A 199 14.33 -2.06 -27.26
CA THR A 199 14.06 -2.61 -25.91
C THR A 199 12.86 -1.90 -25.29
N LEU A 200 12.15 -2.57 -24.40
CA LEU A 200 11.01 -1.99 -23.68
C LEU A 200 11.43 -0.75 -22.88
N ALA A 201 12.63 -0.76 -22.28
CA ALA A 201 13.21 0.41 -21.62
C ALA A 201 13.46 1.58 -22.60
N GLY A 202 13.87 1.31 -23.84
CA GLY A 202 14.00 2.36 -24.86
C GLY A 202 12.66 2.85 -25.45
N LEU A 203 11.57 2.09 -25.25
CA LEU A 203 10.24 2.42 -25.79
C LEU A 203 9.35 3.17 -24.79
N VAL A 204 9.55 2.94 -23.49
CA VAL A 204 8.80 3.59 -22.41
C VAL A 204 9.57 4.83 -22.00
N THR A 205 8.94 6.00 -22.13
CA THR A 205 9.59 7.27 -21.81
C THR A 205 8.75 8.10 -20.85
N LEU A 206 9.33 9.14 -20.26
CA LEU A 206 8.58 10.11 -19.47
C LEU A 206 7.35 10.70 -20.20
N LYS A 207 7.39 10.82 -21.53
CA LYS A 207 6.24 11.28 -22.34
C LYS A 207 5.04 10.33 -22.29
N ASP A 208 5.28 9.05 -22.01
CA ASP A 208 4.25 8.04 -21.82
C ASP A 208 3.74 8.01 -20.35
N ILE A 209 4.56 8.46 -19.39
CA ILE A 209 4.26 8.40 -17.95
C ILE A 209 3.53 9.66 -17.46
N GLU A 210 4.07 10.84 -17.78
CA GLU A 210 3.59 12.13 -17.24
C GLU A 210 2.11 12.41 -17.53
N PRO A 211 1.55 12.10 -18.73
CA PRO A 211 0.11 12.26 -18.97
C PRO A 211 -0.76 11.41 -18.04
N HIS A 212 -0.27 10.24 -17.61
CA HIS A 212 -0.99 9.43 -16.64
C HIS A 212 -0.98 10.06 -15.24
N LEU A 213 0.15 10.61 -14.81
CA LEU A 213 0.25 11.32 -13.52
C LEU A 213 -0.66 12.55 -13.49
N LYS A 214 -0.67 13.36 -14.56
CA LYS A 214 -1.56 14.51 -14.70
C LYS A 214 -3.03 14.11 -14.61
N ALA A 215 -3.41 13.03 -15.31
CA ALA A 215 -4.77 12.52 -15.23
C ALA A 215 -5.15 12.06 -13.82
N PHE A 216 -4.25 11.39 -13.09
CA PHE A 216 -4.53 11.01 -11.70
C PHE A 216 -4.64 12.23 -10.77
N GLU A 217 -3.79 13.25 -10.95
CA GLU A 217 -3.91 14.50 -10.18
C GLU A 217 -5.23 15.22 -10.47
N GLU A 218 -5.61 15.35 -11.75
CA GLU A 218 -6.91 15.91 -12.14
C GLU A 218 -8.07 15.11 -11.54
N ILE A 219 -8.01 13.77 -11.61
CA ILE A 219 -9.03 12.92 -10.99
C ILE A 219 -9.14 13.19 -9.49
N ALA A 220 -8.02 13.33 -8.79
CA ALA A 220 -8.04 13.66 -7.37
C ALA A 220 -8.68 15.04 -7.14
N ASP A 221 -8.27 16.06 -7.89
CA ASP A 221 -8.77 17.44 -7.74
C ASP A 221 -10.27 17.58 -7.97
N TYR A 222 -10.80 16.92 -9.01
CA TYR A 222 -12.24 16.92 -9.27
C TYR A 222 -13.06 16.11 -8.25
N ASN A 223 -12.41 15.32 -7.37
CA ASN A 223 -13.09 14.39 -6.46
C ASN A 223 -12.69 14.60 -4.99
N GLY A 224 -12.42 15.84 -4.58
CA GLY A 224 -12.19 16.20 -3.17
C GLY A 224 -10.71 16.13 -2.76
N GLY A 225 -9.79 16.15 -3.71
CA GLY A 225 -8.35 16.18 -3.48
C GLY A 225 -7.70 14.82 -3.26
N ASN A 226 -8.43 13.71 -3.46
CA ASN A 226 -7.93 12.35 -3.28
C ASN A 226 -8.58 11.32 -4.21
N ARG A 227 -8.02 10.11 -4.22
CA ARG A 227 -8.49 8.94 -4.96
C ARG A 227 -8.71 7.77 -4.00
N ALA A 228 -9.15 8.08 -2.78
CA ALA A 228 -9.29 7.11 -1.71
C ALA A 228 -10.40 6.09 -1.99
N THR A 229 -10.18 4.86 -1.56
CA THR A 229 -11.14 3.78 -1.80
C THR A 229 -12.50 4.09 -1.18
N GLY A 230 -13.56 3.86 -1.95
CA GLY A 230 -14.94 4.17 -1.56
C GLY A 230 -15.38 5.59 -1.92
N GLY A 231 -14.47 6.43 -2.43
CA GLY A 231 -14.77 7.75 -2.99
C GLY A 231 -14.89 7.75 -4.52
N ALA A 232 -15.47 8.83 -5.07
CA ALA A 232 -15.65 8.99 -6.52
C ALA A 232 -14.32 9.06 -7.29
N GLY A 233 -13.26 9.63 -6.69
CA GLY A 233 -11.93 9.70 -7.30
C GLY A 233 -11.33 8.33 -7.60
N TYR A 234 -11.57 7.35 -6.71
CA TYR A 234 -11.17 5.96 -6.94
C TYR A 234 -11.98 5.32 -8.08
N ASP A 235 -13.29 5.47 -8.09
CA ASP A 235 -14.15 4.92 -9.16
C ASP A 235 -13.80 5.49 -10.54
N VAL A 236 -13.46 6.78 -10.61
CA VAL A 236 -12.99 7.42 -11.84
C VAL A 236 -11.58 6.92 -12.22
N SER A 237 -10.69 6.70 -11.24
CA SER A 237 -9.37 6.09 -11.48
C SER A 237 -9.49 4.69 -12.08
N VAL A 238 -10.42 3.86 -11.59
CA VAL A 238 -10.72 2.53 -12.15
C VAL A 238 -11.16 2.64 -13.61
N LYS A 239 -12.12 3.53 -13.92
CA LYS A 239 -12.59 3.77 -15.30
C LYS A 239 -11.46 4.26 -16.20
N TYR A 240 -10.61 5.14 -15.69
CA TYR A 240 -9.45 5.66 -16.41
C TYR A 240 -8.49 4.55 -16.80
N VAL A 241 -8.05 3.74 -15.84
CA VAL A 241 -7.15 2.60 -16.07
C VAL A 241 -7.75 1.61 -17.07
N VAL A 242 -9.02 1.23 -16.90
CA VAL A 242 -9.74 0.35 -17.84
C VAL A 242 -9.71 0.92 -19.26
N GLY A 243 -10.05 2.20 -19.43
CA GLY A 243 -10.06 2.86 -20.74
C GLY A 243 -8.67 2.94 -21.37
N ARG A 244 -7.61 3.16 -20.59
CA ARG A 244 -6.23 3.18 -21.09
C ARG A 244 -5.75 1.79 -21.52
N LEU A 245 -6.05 0.76 -20.74
CA LEU A 245 -5.74 -0.63 -21.09
C LEU A 245 -6.48 -1.08 -22.36
N GLN A 246 -7.77 -0.74 -22.49
CA GLN A 246 -8.54 -1.02 -23.70
C GLN A 246 -7.95 -0.33 -24.94
N LYS A 247 -7.56 0.94 -24.82
CA LYS A 247 -6.87 1.68 -25.90
C LYS A 247 -5.52 1.05 -26.27
N ALA A 248 -4.84 0.41 -25.32
CA ALA A 248 -3.62 -0.36 -25.55
C ALA A 248 -3.88 -1.79 -26.09
N GLY A 249 -5.14 -2.15 -26.38
CA GLY A 249 -5.51 -3.46 -26.96
C GLY A 249 -5.76 -4.57 -25.95
N PHE A 250 -5.78 -4.27 -24.65
CA PHE A 250 -6.05 -5.27 -23.61
C PHE A 250 -7.56 -5.49 -23.41
N ARG A 251 -7.88 -6.63 -22.81
CA ARG A 251 -9.24 -6.95 -22.30
C ARG A 251 -9.22 -6.94 -20.76
N PRO A 252 -9.25 -5.76 -20.12
CA PRO A 252 -9.17 -5.67 -18.67
C PRO A 252 -10.42 -6.28 -18.00
N LYS A 253 -10.20 -6.98 -16.89
CA LYS A 253 -11.23 -7.52 -16.00
C LYS A 253 -11.28 -6.70 -14.73
N ILE A 254 -12.48 -6.28 -14.33
CA ILE A 254 -12.73 -5.62 -13.06
C ILE A 254 -13.15 -6.70 -12.05
N GLN A 255 -12.32 -6.94 -11.04
CA GLN A 255 -12.64 -7.84 -9.92
C GLN A 255 -13.16 -7.02 -8.75
N LYS A 256 -14.49 -6.97 -8.60
CA LYS A 256 -15.15 -6.28 -7.48
C LYS A 256 -15.11 -7.14 -6.22
N PHE A 257 -14.88 -6.51 -5.08
CA PHE A 257 -14.91 -7.19 -3.78
C PHE A 257 -15.41 -6.27 -2.67
N ARG A 258 -15.79 -6.88 -1.55
CA ARG A 258 -16.18 -6.18 -0.32
C ARG A 258 -15.23 -6.56 0.81
N TYR A 259 -14.89 -5.60 1.66
CA TYR A 259 -14.02 -5.81 2.79
C TYR A 259 -14.59 -5.11 4.03
N PRO A 260 -14.30 -5.63 5.24
CA PRO A 260 -14.70 -4.96 6.46
C PRO A 260 -13.86 -3.69 6.62
N TYR A 261 -14.53 -2.59 6.95
CA TYR A 261 -13.92 -1.26 7.04
C TYR A 261 -14.07 -0.73 8.46
N TRP A 262 -13.02 -0.09 8.95
CA TRP A 262 -13.03 0.64 10.20
C TRP A 262 -12.06 1.80 10.16
N ARG A 263 -12.45 2.95 10.73
CA ARG A 263 -11.56 4.08 10.95
C ARG A 263 -12.01 4.93 12.13
N GLU A 264 -11.07 5.65 12.74
CA GLU A 264 -11.36 6.78 13.61
C GLU A 264 -11.72 8.02 12.77
N ARG A 265 -12.84 8.67 13.11
CA ARG A 265 -13.24 9.96 12.53
C ARG A 265 -12.57 11.14 13.21
N SER A 266 -12.18 10.98 14.48
CA SER A 266 -11.40 11.96 15.23
C SER A 266 -10.53 11.26 16.27
N GLY A 267 -9.48 11.95 16.72
CA GLY A 267 -8.54 11.40 17.69
C GLY A 267 -9.21 10.97 18.99
N ALA A 268 -8.94 9.74 19.42
CA ALA A 268 -9.44 9.22 20.69
C ALA A 268 -8.84 9.98 21.89
N VAL A 269 -9.57 9.94 23.00
CA VAL A 269 -9.16 10.53 24.28
C VAL A 269 -9.20 9.46 25.36
N LEU A 270 -8.08 9.30 26.06
CA LEU A 270 -8.03 8.66 27.36
C LEU A 270 -7.50 9.69 28.36
N ALA A 271 -8.25 9.93 29.43
CA ALA A 271 -7.85 10.85 30.47
C ALA A 271 -8.35 10.41 31.85
N ARG A 272 -7.54 10.59 32.89
CA ARG A 272 -7.97 10.49 34.28
C ARG A 272 -8.60 11.80 34.70
N THR A 273 -9.84 11.77 35.20
CA THR A 273 -10.56 12.95 35.70
C THR A 273 -10.56 13.03 37.22
N LYS A 274 -10.48 11.89 37.92
CA LYS A 274 -10.32 11.78 39.39
C LYS A 274 -9.32 10.68 39.75
N PRO A 275 -8.57 10.81 40.87
CA PRO A 275 -8.59 11.91 41.85
C PRO A 275 -7.85 13.17 41.39
N SER A 276 -7.01 13.08 40.36
CA SER A 276 -6.30 14.22 39.76
C SER A 276 -6.37 14.15 38.24
N LYS A 277 -6.52 15.30 37.59
CA LYS A 277 -6.63 15.39 36.13
C LYS A 277 -5.29 15.02 35.46
N LYS A 278 -5.34 14.10 34.49
CA LYS A 278 -4.20 13.77 33.62
C LYS A 278 -4.70 13.26 32.27
N SER A 279 -4.25 13.86 31.18
CA SER A 279 -4.47 13.35 29.82
C SER A 279 -3.32 12.45 29.39
N TYR A 280 -3.61 11.48 28.55
CA TYR A 280 -2.64 10.55 28.00
C TYR A 280 -2.52 10.77 26.50
N LYS A 281 -1.36 10.50 25.93
CA LYS A 281 -1.09 10.69 24.51
C LYS A 281 -1.47 9.45 23.72
N ARG A 282 -2.23 9.65 22.63
CA ARG A 282 -2.52 8.59 21.66
C ARG A 282 -1.22 8.12 21.00
N ASP A 283 -1.16 6.84 20.67
CA ASP A 283 -0.04 6.13 20.02
C ASP A 283 1.26 6.01 20.85
N GLU A 284 1.41 6.81 21.91
CA GLU A 284 2.45 6.66 22.94
C GLU A 284 1.93 5.90 24.18
N ASP A 285 0.88 6.42 24.81
CA ASP A 285 0.34 5.87 26.06
C ASP A 285 -0.79 4.86 25.82
N PHE A 286 -1.59 5.06 24.78
CA PHE A 286 -2.75 4.22 24.44
C PHE A 286 -3.07 4.25 22.94
N ALA A 287 -3.73 3.20 22.46
CA ALA A 287 -4.28 3.11 21.12
C ALA A 287 -5.78 2.79 21.16
N THR A 288 -6.50 3.13 20.09
CA THR A 288 -7.90 2.71 19.92
C THR A 288 -7.95 1.32 19.34
N PHE A 289 -8.84 0.47 19.87
CA PHE A 289 -9.03 -0.85 19.27
C PHE A 289 -9.72 -0.73 17.91
N ARG A 290 -9.27 -1.52 16.92
CA ARG A 290 -10.02 -1.66 15.66
C ARG A 290 -11.42 -2.18 15.95
N TYR A 291 -12.41 -1.62 15.26
CA TYR A 291 -13.83 -1.86 15.50
C TYR A 291 -14.33 -1.48 16.91
N SER A 292 -13.58 -0.65 17.64
CA SER A 292 -14.13 0.10 18.78
C SER A 292 -15.38 0.87 18.35
N GLY A 293 -16.37 0.97 19.24
CA GLY A 293 -17.56 1.79 19.01
C GLY A 293 -17.27 3.28 19.21
N SER A 294 -18.20 4.14 18.80
CA SER A 294 -18.17 5.56 19.17
C SER A 294 -18.76 5.78 20.56
N GLY A 295 -18.27 6.79 21.27
CA GLY A 295 -18.82 7.28 22.53
C GLY A 295 -17.86 8.24 23.23
N ASP A 296 -18.39 9.04 24.15
CA ASP A 296 -17.63 9.94 25.03
C ASP A 296 -18.10 9.69 26.46
N VAL A 297 -17.37 8.86 27.20
CA VAL A 297 -17.79 8.32 28.49
C VAL A 297 -16.87 8.84 29.57
N THR A 298 -17.42 9.48 30.61
CA THR A 298 -16.70 9.79 31.85
C THR A 298 -17.35 9.07 33.01
N ALA A 299 -16.70 8.05 33.57
CA ALA A 299 -17.31 7.21 34.60
C ALA A 299 -16.27 6.56 35.55
N PRO A 300 -16.71 6.08 36.73
CA PRO A 300 -15.86 5.32 37.65
C PRO A 300 -15.31 4.06 37.00
N VAL A 301 -14.07 3.71 37.33
CA VAL A 301 -13.40 2.51 36.82
C VAL A 301 -13.54 1.35 37.80
N ILE A 302 -13.83 0.17 37.27
CA ILE A 302 -13.82 -1.09 38.02
C ILE A 302 -12.78 -2.01 37.39
N ALA A 303 -11.82 -2.46 38.21
CA ALA A 303 -10.87 -3.51 37.84
C ALA A 303 -11.60 -4.86 37.80
N VAL A 304 -11.49 -5.57 36.68
CA VAL A 304 -12.19 -6.83 36.43
C VAL A 304 -11.18 -7.97 36.47
N ASP A 305 -11.22 -8.77 37.54
CA ASP A 305 -10.40 -9.98 37.72
C ASP A 305 -8.92 -9.77 37.29
N LEU A 306 -8.28 -8.71 37.79
CA LEU A 306 -6.90 -8.41 37.40
C LEU A 306 -5.94 -9.38 38.09
N PRO A 307 -5.08 -10.08 37.33
CA PRO A 307 -4.16 -11.07 37.88
C PRO A 307 -3.12 -10.41 38.79
N ALA A 308 -2.34 -11.25 39.49
CA ALA A 308 -1.22 -10.75 40.27
C ALA A 308 -0.14 -10.14 39.35
N LYS A 309 0.81 -9.42 39.95
CA LYS A 309 1.80 -8.66 39.19
C LYS A 309 2.62 -9.61 38.29
N ASN A 310 2.71 -9.27 37.00
CA ASN A 310 3.44 -10.03 35.96
C ASN A 310 2.84 -11.41 35.63
N GLU A 311 1.57 -11.64 35.92
CA GLU A 311 0.87 -12.86 35.51
C GLU A 311 -0.12 -12.58 34.37
N ASP A 312 -0.29 -13.60 33.52
CA ASP A 312 -1.37 -13.68 32.56
C ASP A 312 -2.59 -14.28 33.23
N GLY A 313 -3.72 -13.57 33.16
CA GLY A 313 -4.95 -13.94 33.86
C GLY A 313 -6.14 -14.19 32.95
N THR A 314 -7.23 -14.65 33.58
CA THR A 314 -8.56 -14.73 32.99
C THR A 314 -9.30 -13.40 32.92
N SER A 315 -8.74 -12.30 33.43
CA SER A 315 -9.32 -10.94 33.45
C SER A 315 -10.37 -10.65 32.36
N GLY A 316 -11.65 -10.72 32.71
CA GLY A 316 -12.77 -10.39 31.83
C GLY A 316 -13.12 -11.44 30.77
N CYS A 317 -12.53 -12.63 30.84
CA CYS A 317 -12.81 -13.76 29.97
C CYS A 317 -14.06 -14.51 30.40
N GLU A 318 -14.30 -14.59 31.70
CA GLU A 318 -15.37 -15.38 32.27
C GLU A 318 -16.51 -14.46 32.73
N LYS A 319 -17.74 -14.97 32.71
CA LYS A 319 -18.90 -14.18 33.16
C LYS A 319 -18.78 -13.80 34.65
N ARG A 320 -18.14 -14.66 35.45
CA ARG A 320 -17.98 -14.48 36.90
C ARG A 320 -17.02 -13.34 37.26
N ASP A 321 -16.09 -12.98 36.37
CA ASP A 321 -15.15 -11.87 36.56
C ASP A 321 -15.86 -10.53 36.77
N PHE A 322 -17.08 -10.42 36.24
CA PHE A 322 -17.93 -9.24 36.35
C PHE A 322 -18.93 -9.32 37.51
N LYS A 323 -18.77 -10.26 38.45
CA LYS A 323 -19.62 -10.33 39.65
C LYS A 323 -19.50 -9.02 40.44
N GLY A 324 -20.63 -8.36 40.70
CA GLY A 324 -20.66 -7.07 41.39
C GLY A 324 -20.26 -5.86 40.51
N PHE A 325 -20.06 -6.06 39.21
CA PHE A 325 -19.75 -4.95 38.31
C PHE A 325 -20.91 -3.96 38.22
N LYS A 326 -20.63 -2.68 38.43
CA LYS A 326 -21.64 -1.60 38.39
C LYS A 326 -21.91 -1.16 36.95
N LYS A 327 -23.18 -1.19 36.54
CA LYS A 327 -23.61 -0.69 35.22
C LYS A 327 -23.23 0.80 35.07
N GLY A 328 -22.80 1.17 33.87
CA GLY A 328 -22.33 2.52 33.55
C GLY A 328 -20.86 2.79 33.89
N SER A 329 -20.19 1.89 34.62
CA SER A 329 -18.76 1.99 34.91
C SER A 329 -17.88 1.63 33.70
N ILE A 330 -16.61 2.01 33.76
CA ILE A 330 -15.57 1.63 32.80
C ILE A 330 -14.92 0.35 33.30
N ALA A 331 -14.89 -0.69 32.47
CA ALA A 331 -14.23 -1.95 32.78
C ALA A 331 -12.73 -1.84 32.46
N LEU A 332 -11.88 -1.97 33.49
CA LEU A 332 -10.43 -2.09 33.33
C LEU A 332 -10.04 -3.57 33.42
N MET A 333 -9.49 -4.10 32.33
CA MET A 333 -9.10 -5.50 32.17
C MET A 333 -7.64 -5.56 31.70
N GLN A 334 -6.97 -6.68 31.96
CA GLN A 334 -5.67 -6.98 31.38
C GLN A 334 -5.84 -7.84 30.12
N ARG A 335 -4.98 -7.64 29.13
CA ARG A 335 -4.75 -8.61 28.04
C ARG A 335 -4.39 -9.97 28.65
N GLY A 336 -4.82 -11.07 28.03
CA GLY A 336 -4.56 -12.40 28.59
C GLY A 336 -5.25 -13.51 27.78
N THR A 337 -5.63 -14.56 28.49
CA THR A 337 -5.98 -15.90 27.95
C THR A 337 -7.06 -15.94 26.86
N CYS A 338 -8.03 -15.03 26.86
CA CYS A 338 -9.06 -14.96 25.82
C CYS A 338 -8.93 -13.73 24.91
N GLY A 339 -9.49 -13.85 23.71
CA GLY A 339 -9.54 -12.77 22.72
C GLY A 339 -10.28 -11.52 23.21
N PHE A 340 -9.87 -10.37 22.66
CA PHE A 340 -10.43 -9.06 23.01
C PHE A 340 -11.92 -8.95 22.73
N GLN A 341 -12.41 -9.61 21.68
CA GLN A 341 -13.85 -9.70 21.36
C GLN A 341 -14.64 -10.26 22.54
N THR A 342 -14.15 -11.31 23.18
CA THR A 342 -14.78 -11.93 24.35
C THR A 342 -14.79 -10.96 25.52
N LYS A 343 -13.64 -10.35 25.87
CA LYS A 343 -13.53 -9.38 26.97
C LYS A 343 -14.51 -8.21 26.81
N VAL A 344 -14.54 -7.60 25.62
CA VAL A 344 -15.43 -6.47 25.32
C VAL A 344 -16.89 -6.90 25.33
N ALA A 345 -17.23 -8.07 24.78
CA ALA A 345 -18.60 -8.57 24.79
C ALA A 345 -19.11 -8.84 26.22
N ARG A 346 -18.26 -9.39 27.09
CA ARG A 346 -18.59 -9.64 28.50
C ARG A 346 -18.72 -8.35 29.29
N ALA A 347 -17.80 -7.41 29.13
CA ALA A 347 -17.88 -6.08 29.74
C ALA A 347 -19.17 -5.36 29.35
N ARG A 348 -19.50 -5.38 28.06
CA ARG A 348 -20.76 -4.80 27.57
C ARG A 348 -21.98 -5.52 28.14
N ALA A 349 -21.98 -6.86 28.20
CA ALA A 349 -23.08 -7.62 28.79
C ALA A 349 -23.27 -7.35 30.29
N ALA A 350 -22.18 -7.06 31.01
CA ALA A 350 -22.21 -6.59 32.40
C ALA A 350 -22.67 -5.12 32.55
N GLY A 351 -22.84 -4.40 31.44
CA GLY A 351 -23.30 -3.02 31.40
C GLY A 351 -22.19 -1.97 31.50
N ALA A 352 -20.94 -2.32 31.15
CA ALA A 352 -19.86 -1.35 31.04
C ALA A 352 -20.16 -0.28 29.97
N ALA A 353 -19.85 0.97 30.28
CA ALA A 353 -20.01 2.09 29.35
C ALA A 353 -18.80 2.24 28.40
N ALA A 354 -17.62 1.81 28.84
CA ALA A 354 -16.41 1.69 28.02
C ALA A 354 -15.53 0.55 28.55
N ALA A 355 -14.61 0.07 27.72
CA ALA A 355 -13.61 -0.94 28.09
C ALA A 355 -12.19 -0.40 27.89
N VAL A 356 -11.33 -0.63 28.88
CA VAL A 356 -9.90 -0.32 28.86
C VAL A 356 -9.15 -1.63 29.06
N ILE A 357 -8.40 -2.07 28.05
CA ILE A 357 -7.68 -3.36 28.07
C ILE A 357 -6.18 -3.09 27.98
N TYR A 358 -5.46 -3.22 29.08
CA TYR A 358 -4.02 -2.89 29.10
C TYR A 358 -3.12 -4.08 28.78
N ASN A 359 -1.92 -3.78 28.30
CA ASN A 359 -0.97 -4.81 27.86
C ASN A 359 -0.41 -5.63 29.05
N VAL A 360 0.24 -6.75 28.76
CA VAL A 360 0.95 -7.58 29.77
C VAL A 360 2.38 -7.07 29.99
N ALA A 361 3.02 -7.51 31.08
CA ALA A 361 4.39 -7.11 31.37
C ALA A 361 5.35 -7.64 30.28
N GLY A 362 6.39 -6.86 29.95
CA GLY A 362 7.36 -7.22 28.92
C GLY A 362 6.95 -6.86 27.49
N GLU A 363 5.71 -6.47 27.26
CA GLU A 363 5.27 -5.94 25.96
C GLU A 363 5.38 -4.41 25.94
N ASP A 364 6.11 -3.91 24.94
CA ASP A 364 6.28 -2.47 24.72
C ASP A 364 5.07 -1.85 24.03
N GLY A 365 4.82 -0.58 24.36
CA GLY A 365 3.79 0.22 23.70
C GLY A 365 2.34 -0.13 24.08
N PRO A 366 1.38 0.62 23.49
CA PRO A 366 -0.04 0.42 23.73
C PRO A 366 -0.59 -0.86 23.10
N VAL A 367 -1.75 -1.32 23.56
CA VAL A 367 -2.42 -2.49 22.94
C VAL A 367 -3.07 -2.07 21.63
N ASN A 368 -2.46 -2.45 20.51
CA ASN A 368 -3.06 -2.36 19.20
C ASN A 368 -3.91 -3.61 18.92
N GLY A 369 -5.10 -3.67 19.53
CA GLY A 369 -5.99 -4.83 19.44
C GLY A 369 -7.17 -4.63 18.50
N THR A 370 -7.83 -5.73 18.13
CA THR A 370 -9.08 -5.70 17.35
C THR A 370 -10.23 -6.33 18.12
N VAL A 371 -11.39 -5.69 18.03
CA VAL A 371 -12.66 -6.28 18.43
C VAL A 371 -13.27 -6.87 17.16
N GLU A 372 -13.17 -8.18 16.94
CA GLU A 372 -13.54 -8.84 15.68
C GLU A 372 -14.89 -8.39 15.08
N LYS A 373 -15.84 -8.02 15.93
CA LYS A 373 -17.14 -7.43 15.57
C LYS A 373 -17.23 -6.00 16.12
N PRO A 374 -17.78 -5.04 15.35
CA PRO A 374 -18.05 -3.68 15.83
C PRO A 374 -18.65 -3.63 17.24
N SER A 375 -17.89 -3.04 18.15
CA SER A 375 -18.34 -2.76 19.52
C SER A 375 -19.35 -1.62 19.51
N ARG A 376 -20.27 -1.63 20.49
CA ARG A 376 -21.18 -0.49 20.75
C ARG A 376 -20.70 0.43 21.88
N ILE A 377 -19.54 0.12 22.46
CA ILE A 377 -18.90 0.91 23.51
C ILE A 377 -17.47 1.30 23.08
N PRO A 378 -16.95 2.45 23.53
CA PRO A 378 -15.54 2.80 23.38
C PRO A 378 -14.60 1.74 23.96
N VAL A 379 -13.55 1.42 23.21
CA VAL A 379 -12.52 0.46 23.62
C VAL A 379 -11.13 1.03 23.30
N VAL A 380 -10.30 1.17 24.33
CA VAL A 380 -8.91 1.65 24.21
C VAL A 380 -7.93 0.73 24.91
N GLY A 381 -6.71 0.72 24.41
CA GLY A 381 -5.63 -0.16 24.81
C GLY A 381 -4.40 0.58 25.30
N PRO A 382 -4.28 0.88 26.59
CA PRO A 382 -3.10 1.53 27.14
C PRO A 382 -1.90 0.58 27.23
N THR A 383 -0.71 1.15 27.33
CA THR A 383 0.54 0.42 27.64
C THR A 383 0.40 -0.36 28.96
N HIS A 384 1.24 -1.39 29.15
CA HIS A 384 1.29 -2.09 30.43
C HIS A 384 1.57 -1.13 31.59
N ARG A 385 2.56 -0.23 31.44
CA ARG A 385 2.93 0.76 32.47
C ARG A 385 1.75 1.65 32.87
N LEU A 386 1.02 2.19 31.89
CA LEU A 386 -0.16 3.01 32.16
C LEU A 386 -1.29 2.18 32.78
N GLY A 387 -1.58 1.01 32.21
CA GLY A 387 -2.61 0.11 32.68
C GLY A 387 -2.43 -0.33 34.13
N ALA A 388 -1.22 -0.76 34.50
CA ALA A 388 -0.88 -1.15 35.87
C ALA A 388 -1.04 0.02 36.86
N ALA A 389 -0.70 1.25 36.45
CA ALA A 389 -0.93 2.44 37.27
C ALA A 389 -2.42 2.74 37.46
N LEU A 390 -3.23 2.58 36.40
CA LEU A 390 -4.69 2.70 36.47
C LEU A 390 -5.30 1.58 37.34
N ALA A 391 -4.80 0.36 37.24
CA ALA A 391 -5.23 -0.77 38.06
C ALA A 391 -4.98 -0.52 39.55
N LYS A 392 -3.79 -0.04 39.91
CA LYS A 392 -3.47 0.34 41.29
C LYS A 392 -4.38 1.45 41.80
N ALA A 393 -4.69 2.45 40.97
CA ALA A 393 -5.62 3.52 41.33
C ALA A 393 -7.07 3.04 41.46
N ALA A 394 -7.51 2.12 40.60
CA ALA A 394 -8.84 1.50 40.68
C ALA A 394 -9.00 0.70 41.98
N LYS A 395 -8.00 -0.09 42.37
CA LYS A 395 -7.99 -0.87 43.63
C LYS A 395 -8.05 0.02 44.87
N LYS A 396 -7.45 1.21 44.83
CA LYS A 396 -7.54 2.21 45.91
C LYS A 396 -8.91 2.93 45.99
N GLY A 397 -9.74 2.82 44.96
CA GLY A 397 -11.03 3.49 44.86
C GLY A 397 -10.94 4.94 44.33
N GLY A 398 -12.09 5.47 43.89
CA GLY A 398 -12.22 6.87 43.44
C GLY A 398 -11.67 7.20 42.04
N LEU A 399 -11.11 6.23 41.32
CA LEU A 399 -10.64 6.43 39.94
C LEU A 399 -11.82 6.67 38.99
N THR A 400 -11.77 7.80 38.27
CA THR A 400 -12.69 8.11 37.17
C THR A 400 -11.86 8.41 35.93
N LEU A 401 -12.24 7.80 34.81
CA LEU A 401 -11.63 8.05 33.50
C LEU A 401 -12.65 8.66 32.56
N ARG A 402 -12.16 9.46 31.61
CA ARG A 402 -12.83 9.80 30.35
C ARG A 402 -12.24 8.94 29.24
N VAL A 403 -13.08 8.21 28.53
CA VAL A 403 -12.75 7.43 27.33
C VAL A 403 -13.65 7.93 26.22
N ARG A 404 -13.04 8.53 25.19
CA ARG A 404 -13.72 8.96 23.98
C ARG A 404 -13.11 8.28 22.77
N THR A 405 -13.95 7.69 21.96
CA THR A 405 -13.61 7.21 20.61
C THR A 405 -14.70 7.69 19.66
N ASP A 406 -14.31 8.06 18.45
CA ASP A 406 -15.25 8.37 17.39
C ASP A 406 -14.86 7.58 16.16
N THR A 407 -15.60 6.53 15.87
CA THR A 407 -15.26 5.56 14.85
C THR A 407 -16.40 5.40 13.84
N VAL A 408 -16.03 4.89 12.67
CA VAL A 408 -16.95 4.38 11.66
C VAL A 408 -16.57 2.93 11.39
N HIS A 409 -17.57 2.08 11.18
CA HIS A 409 -17.37 0.67 10.85
C HIS A 409 -18.41 0.21 9.82
N GLY A 410 -18.07 -0.78 9.02
CA GLY A 410 -19.01 -1.36 8.07
C GLY A 410 -18.34 -2.26 7.06
N LYS A 411 -18.94 -2.34 5.87
CA LYS A 411 -18.33 -2.97 4.70
C LYS A 411 -18.18 -1.91 3.61
N ARG A 412 -16.97 -1.74 3.09
CA ARG A 412 -16.71 -0.96 1.87
C ARG A 412 -16.57 -1.91 0.68
N SER A 413 -16.69 -1.35 -0.52
CA SER A 413 -16.46 -2.09 -1.77
C SER A 413 -15.30 -1.44 -2.51
N ALA A 414 -14.54 -2.25 -3.23
CA ALA A 414 -13.41 -1.83 -4.05
C ALA A 414 -13.30 -2.73 -5.29
N SER A 415 -12.38 -2.39 -6.20
CA SER A 415 -12.21 -3.11 -7.45
C SER A 415 -10.76 -3.24 -7.86
N ASN A 416 -10.26 -4.46 -8.05
CA ASN A 416 -9.01 -4.63 -8.77
C ASN A 416 -9.26 -4.50 -10.28
N VAL A 417 -8.30 -3.96 -11.04
CA VAL A 417 -8.28 -4.03 -12.51
C VAL A 417 -7.14 -4.93 -12.93
N ILE A 418 -7.45 -5.99 -13.68
CA ILE A 418 -6.46 -7.01 -14.09
C ILE A 418 -6.48 -7.14 -15.61
N ALA A 419 -5.33 -7.03 -16.26
CA ALA A 419 -5.19 -7.17 -17.71
C ALA A 419 -4.01 -8.06 -18.08
N ASP A 420 -4.28 -9.05 -18.92
CA ASP A 420 -3.26 -9.97 -19.45
C ASP A 420 -2.87 -9.58 -20.86
N THR A 421 -1.59 -9.72 -21.20
CA THR A 421 -1.19 -9.78 -22.61
C THR A 421 -1.88 -10.95 -23.30
N GLU A 422 -2.37 -10.72 -24.52
CA GLU A 422 -2.99 -11.77 -25.32
C GLU A 422 -1.98 -12.86 -25.69
N ARG A 423 -0.74 -12.45 -25.97
CA ARG A 423 0.40 -13.34 -26.22
C ARG A 423 1.03 -13.80 -24.91
N GLY A 424 1.66 -14.97 -24.98
CA GLY A 424 2.51 -15.51 -23.93
C GLY A 424 1.81 -16.64 -23.19
N ARG A 425 2.63 -17.48 -22.58
CA ARG A 425 2.20 -18.66 -21.82
C ARG A 425 1.33 -18.27 -20.63
N GLY A 426 0.03 -18.57 -20.68
CA GLY A 426 -0.91 -18.33 -19.59
C GLY A 426 -0.67 -19.22 -18.38
N ASP A 427 0.08 -20.30 -18.57
CA ASP A 427 0.58 -21.14 -17.50
C ASP A 427 1.89 -20.59 -16.92
N ASN A 428 2.46 -19.47 -17.36
CA ASN A 428 3.64 -18.86 -16.72
C ASN A 428 3.51 -17.34 -16.75
N VAL A 429 2.98 -16.78 -15.65
CA VAL A 429 2.56 -15.38 -15.56
C VAL A 429 3.58 -14.56 -14.80
N VAL A 430 4.07 -13.50 -15.47
CA VAL A 430 4.84 -12.41 -14.87
C VAL A 430 3.85 -11.33 -14.46
N LEU A 431 3.57 -11.20 -13.17
CA LEU A 431 2.60 -10.22 -12.66
C LEU A 431 3.32 -8.92 -12.29
N LEU A 432 2.83 -7.78 -12.77
CA LEU A 432 3.20 -6.44 -12.32
C LEU A 432 2.01 -5.85 -11.55
N GLY A 433 2.26 -5.37 -10.33
CA GLY A 433 1.28 -4.80 -9.43
C GLY A 433 1.63 -3.39 -8.99
N ALA A 434 0.61 -2.52 -8.91
CA ALA A 434 0.64 -1.26 -8.20
C ALA A 434 -0.77 -1.00 -7.65
N HIS A 435 -0.91 -0.39 -6.47
CA HIS A 435 -2.24 0.00 -6.02
C HIS A 435 -2.73 1.26 -6.71
N LEU A 436 -4.05 1.37 -6.77
CA LEU A 436 -4.74 2.42 -7.49
C LEU A 436 -5.36 3.44 -6.55
N ASP A 437 -5.64 3.12 -5.30
CA ASP A 437 -6.15 4.11 -4.34
C ASP A 437 -5.04 5.01 -3.78
N SER A 438 -5.46 6.10 -3.16
CA SER A 438 -4.66 6.94 -2.28
C SER A 438 -5.26 6.92 -0.87
N VAL A 439 -4.62 7.58 0.10
CA VAL A 439 -5.30 7.97 1.35
C VAL A 439 -6.29 9.12 1.14
N GLU A 440 -7.14 9.42 2.12
CA GLU A 440 -8.10 10.53 2.04
C GLU A 440 -7.44 11.91 2.17
N GLU A 441 -6.29 11.96 2.84
CA GLU A 441 -5.52 13.14 3.17
C GLU A 441 -4.87 13.80 1.95
N GLY A 442 -4.69 13.06 0.85
CA GLY A 442 -4.00 13.59 -0.31
C GLY A 442 -4.26 12.88 -1.65
N PRO A 443 -3.73 13.45 -2.74
CA PRO A 443 -4.02 12.99 -4.11
C PRO A 443 -3.36 11.65 -4.46
N GLY A 444 -2.29 11.30 -3.74
CA GLY A 444 -1.57 10.05 -3.91
C GLY A 444 -0.89 9.96 -5.27
N ILE A 445 -0.04 10.95 -5.60
CA ILE A 445 0.66 10.98 -6.90
C ILE A 445 1.94 10.17 -6.84
N ASN A 446 2.84 10.44 -5.91
CA ASN A 446 3.94 9.52 -5.65
C ASN A 446 3.38 8.19 -5.12
N ASP A 447 2.41 8.25 -4.20
CA ASP A 447 1.79 7.11 -3.52
C ASP A 447 0.29 6.93 -3.91
N ASN A 448 -0.04 6.18 -4.97
CA ASN A 448 0.85 5.43 -5.84
C ASN A 448 0.51 5.59 -7.32
N ALA A 449 0.18 6.82 -7.74
CA ALA A 449 0.00 7.09 -9.16
C ALA A 449 1.29 6.87 -9.97
N THR A 450 2.48 6.97 -9.37
CA THR A 450 3.74 6.66 -10.04
C THR A 450 3.87 5.20 -10.44
N GLY A 451 3.54 4.25 -9.56
CA GLY A 451 3.49 2.83 -9.89
C GLY A 451 2.42 2.54 -10.96
N ALA A 452 1.20 3.06 -10.77
CA ALA A 452 0.11 2.87 -11.73
C ALA A 452 0.45 3.44 -13.12
N ALA A 453 1.06 4.62 -13.19
CA ALA A 453 1.50 5.25 -14.44
C ALA A 453 2.61 4.45 -15.13
N ALA A 454 3.56 3.90 -14.37
CA ALA A 454 4.60 3.01 -14.92
C ALA A 454 4.00 1.75 -15.56
N LEU A 455 3.06 1.09 -14.87
CA LEU A 455 2.33 -0.06 -15.42
C LEU A 455 1.58 0.28 -16.71
N LEU A 456 0.85 1.41 -16.74
CA LEU A 456 0.12 1.85 -17.93
C LEU A 456 1.06 2.16 -19.10
N ALA A 457 2.17 2.84 -18.85
CA ALA A 457 3.15 3.17 -19.88
C ALA A 457 3.79 1.90 -20.46
N ILE A 458 4.17 0.95 -19.60
CA ILE A 458 4.69 -0.36 -20.03
C ILE A 458 3.64 -1.15 -20.81
N ALA A 459 2.41 -1.23 -20.33
CA ALA A 459 1.31 -1.91 -21.02
C ALA A 459 1.09 -1.31 -22.43
N GLY A 460 1.17 0.02 -22.57
CA GLY A 460 1.05 0.70 -23.86
C GLY A 460 2.14 0.35 -24.88
N LYS A 461 3.31 -0.12 -24.43
CA LYS A 461 4.45 -0.47 -25.30
C LYS A 461 4.70 -1.97 -25.42
N ILE A 462 4.19 -2.80 -24.49
CA ILE A 462 4.56 -4.21 -24.42
C ILE A 462 4.17 -5.02 -25.67
N GLY A 463 3.10 -4.61 -26.37
CA GLY A 463 2.70 -5.22 -27.64
C GLY A 463 3.73 -5.04 -28.78
N LYS A 464 4.68 -4.11 -28.65
CA LYS A 464 5.80 -3.92 -29.59
C LYS A 464 6.88 -4.99 -29.46
N LEU A 465 6.88 -5.77 -28.36
CA LEU A 465 7.77 -6.91 -28.22
C LEU A 465 7.41 -8.01 -29.24
N GLY A 466 8.43 -8.58 -29.88
CA GLY A 466 8.27 -9.71 -30.80
C GLY A 466 7.88 -11.00 -30.08
N LYS A 467 7.48 -12.03 -30.86
CA LYS A 467 7.13 -13.35 -30.30
C LYS A 467 8.25 -13.97 -29.45
N GLY A 468 9.51 -13.71 -29.81
CA GLY A 468 10.68 -14.19 -29.06
C GLY A 468 10.90 -13.51 -27.71
N ASP A 469 10.43 -12.27 -27.52
CA ASP A 469 10.61 -11.49 -26.30
C ASP A 469 9.41 -11.56 -25.35
N LEU A 470 8.21 -11.82 -25.87
CA LEU A 470 6.98 -12.00 -25.08
C LEU A 470 6.53 -13.47 -25.10
N ARG A 471 7.31 -14.33 -24.44
CA ARG A 471 7.09 -15.79 -24.33
C ARG A 471 6.18 -16.16 -23.18
N ASN A 472 6.28 -15.43 -22.07
CA ASN A 472 5.47 -15.56 -20.86
C ASN A 472 4.34 -14.54 -20.89
N ARG A 473 3.22 -14.88 -20.27
CA ARG A 473 2.12 -13.93 -20.14
C ARG A 473 2.53 -12.84 -19.15
N VAL A 474 2.33 -11.58 -19.51
CA VAL A 474 2.49 -10.46 -18.59
C VAL A 474 1.12 -10.00 -18.13
N ARG A 475 0.92 -9.95 -16.81
CA ARG A 475 -0.32 -9.54 -16.15
C ARG A 475 -0.10 -8.21 -15.46
N PHE A 476 -0.85 -7.19 -15.82
CA PHE A 476 -0.90 -5.91 -15.12
C PHE A 476 -2.06 -5.94 -14.15
N ALA A 477 -1.80 -5.64 -12.88
CA ALA A 477 -2.80 -5.57 -11.83
C ALA A 477 -2.75 -4.22 -11.12
N PHE A 478 -3.91 -3.57 -11.03
CA PHE A 478 -4.12 -2.33 -10.31
C PHE A 478 -4.99 -2.64 -9.10
N TRP A 479 -4.37 -2.64 -7.92
CA TRP A 479 -5.01 -3.11 -6.69
C TRP A 479 -5.89 -2.03 -6.07
N GLY A 480 -7.01 -2.45 -5.47
CA GLY A 480 -7.86 -1.57 -4.71
C GLY A 480 -7.71 -1.73 -3.21
N ALA A 481 -7.98 -0.68 -2.44
CA ALA A 481 -7.96 -0.72 -0.97
C ALA A 481 -6.63 -1.27 -0.42
N GLU A 482 -5.51 -0.85 -1.01
CA GLU A 482 -4.18 -1.13 -0.43
C GLU A 482 -4.05 -0.40 0.91
N GLU A 483 -4.43 0.88 0.93
CA GLU A 483 -4.33 1.78 2.09
C GLU A 483 -5.24 1.35 3.26
N GLU A 484 -6.18 0.48 2.96
CA GLU A 484 -7.11 -0.13 3.92
C GLU A 484 -6.59 -1.48 4.46
N GLY A 485 -5.33 -1.82 4.14
CA GLY A 485 -4.62 -3.03 4.51
C GLY A 485 -4.65 -4.12 3.44
N LEU A 486 -4.05 -3.85 2.28
CA LEU A 486 -3.77 -4.79 1.18
C LEU A 486 -5.00 -5.56 0.69
N ARG A 487 -6.19 -4.94 0.74
CA ARG A 487 -7.46 -5.67 0.58
C ARG A 487 -7.60 -6.26 -0.82
N GLY A 488 -7.17 -5.52 -1.84
CA GLY A 488 -7.25 -5.90 -3.24
C GLY A 488 -6.38 -7.09 -3.59
N SER A 489 -5.06 -6.99 -3.35
CA SER A 489 -4.11 -8.08 -3.57
C SER A 489 -4.44 -9.30 -2.73
N THR A 490 -4.84 -9.11 -1.46
CA THR A 490 -5.27 -10.21 -0.58
C THR A 490 -6.50 -10.92 -1.16
N HIS A 491 -7.51 -10.17 -1.59
CA HIS A 491 -8.69 -10.74 -2.21
C HIS A 491 -8.34 -11.52 -3.48
N TYR A 492 -7.48 -10.95 -4.32
CA TYR A 492 -7.02 -11.59 -5.55
C TYR A 492 -6.35 -12.93 -5.26
N VAL A 493 -5.30 -12.98 -4.44
CA VAL A 493 -4.56 -14.23 -4.17
C VAL A 493 -5.45 -15.30 -3.50
N LYS A 494 -6.34 -14.90 -2.58
CA LYS A 494 -7.30 -15.81 -1.93
C LYS A 494 -8.37 -16.33 -2.88
N SER A 495 -8.70 -15.59 -3.93
CA SER A 495 -9.69 -16.02 -4.93
C SER A 495 -9.14 -17.04 -5.93
N LEU A 496 -7.82 -17.20 -6.01
CA LEU A 496 -7.17 -18.15 -6.91
C LEU A 496 -7.22 -19.56 -6.32
N ASP A 497 -7.41 -20.57 -7.18
CA ASP A 497 -7.11 -21.94 -6.80
C ASP A 497 -5.58 -22.21 -6.80
N ARG A 498 -5.18 -23.41 -6.39
CA ARG A 498 -3.76 -23.77 -6.35
C ARG A 498 -3.10 -23.74 -7.73
N ARG A 499 -3.75 -24.24 -8.78
CA ARG A 499 -3.19 -24.25 -10.15
C ARG A 499 -3.00 -22.82 -10.68
N GLN A 500 -3.94 -21.94 -10.38
CA GLN A 500 -3.86 -20.53 -10.76
C GLN A 500 -2.75 -19.79 -9.99
N ARG A 501 -2.55 -20.08 -8.71
CA ARG A 501 -1.39 -19.58 -7.96
C ARG A 501 -0.07 -20.12 -8.52
N ASP A 502 0.01 -21.41 -8.81
CA ASP A 502 1.20 -22.07 -9.37
C ASP A 502 1.52 -21.57 -10.81
N ALA A 503 0.54 -20.97 -11.49
CA ALA A 503 0.75 -20.32 -12.79
C ALA A 503 1.40 -18.94 -12.68
N ILE A 504 1.37 -18.29 -11.51
CA ILE A 504 2.05 -17.02 -11.26
C ILE A 504 3.52 -17.34 -10.96
N ALA A 505 4.38 -17.05 -11.93
CA ALA A 505 5.81 -17.30 -11.82
C ALA A 505 6.45 -16.37 -10.79
N LEU A 506 5.98 -15.11 -10.75
CA LEU A 506 6.44 -14.07 -9.85
C LEU A 506 5.49 -12.87 -9.81
N ASN A 507 5.62 -12.05 -8.77
CA ASN A 507 4.98 -10.75 -8.63
C ASN A 507 6.03 -9.62 -8.51
N LEU A 508 6.00 -8.67 -9.43
CA LEU A 508 6.73 -7.41 -9.36
C LEU A 508 5.83 -6.34 -8.77
N ASN A 509 6.14 -5.84 -7.59
CA ASN A 509 5.36 -4.81 -6.92
C ASN A 509 6.05 -3.44 -7.05
N PHE A 510 5.28 -2.41 -7.41
CA PHE A 510 5.80 -1.06 -7.59
C PHE A 510 4.96 -0.06 -6.82
N ASP A 511 5.64 0.58 -5.87
CA ASP A 511 5.03 1.49 -4.92
C ASP A 511 5.97 2.66 -4.66
N MET A 512 5.47 3.88 -4.80
CA MET A 512 6.24 5.12 -4.62
C MET A 512 7.56 5.15 -5.40
N LEU A 513 7.49 5.39 -6.72
CA LEU A 513 8.66 5.31 -7.60
C LEU A 513 9.42 6.63 -7.83
N GLY A 514 8.96 7.74 -7.23
CA GLY A 514 9.39 9.09 -7.62
C GLY A 514 9.64 10.07 -6.48
N SER A 515 9.94 9.63 -5.25
CA SER A 515 10.19 10.56 -4.14
C SER A 515 11.39 11.47 -4.39
N ARG A 516 11.24 12.77 -4.07
CA ARG A 516 12.32 13.78 -4.17
C ARG A 516 13.45 13.59 -3.18
N ASN A 517 13.16 13.04 -2.00
CA ASN A 517 14.17 12.74 -0.99
C ASN A 517 14.35 11.22 -0.83
N GLY A 518 13.92 10.43 -1.81
CA GLY A 518 13.99 8.98 -1.76
C GLY A 518 15.37 8.39 -2.07
N THR A 519 15.45 7.06 -1.99
CA THR A 519 16.55 6.23 -2.48
C THR A 519 16.06 5.38 -3.65
N ARG A 520 16.93 4.57 -4.24
CA ARG A 520 16.52 3.55 -5.21
C ARG A 520 16.55 2.19 -4.51
N GLY A 521 15.52 1.92 -3.72
CA GLY A 521 15.40 0.70 -2.92
C GLY A 521 14.91 -0.46 -3.76
N VAL A 522 15.78 -1.40 -4.11
CA VAL A 522 15.38 -2.68 -4.71
C VAL A 522 15.01 -3.63 -3.58
N TYR A 523 13.87 -4.32 -3.68
CA TYR A 523 13.47 -5.23 -2.60
C TYR A 523 14.53 -6.31 -2.36
N ASP A 524 14.91 -6.49 -1.10
CA ASP A 524 15.86 -7.51 -0.61
C ASP A 524 15.25 -8.91 -0.78
N GLY A 525 15.49 -9.49 -1.95
CA GLY A 525 14.92 -10.75 -2.41
C GLY A 525 15.77 -11.96 -2.03
N ASP A 526 17.07 -11.76 -1.74
CA ASP A 526 17.95 -12.80 -1.22
C ASP A 526 18.03 -12.82 0.31
N HIS A 527 17.41 -11.85 0.98
CA HIS A 527 17.37 -11.68 2.43
C HIS A 527 18.75 -11.41 3.04
N SER A 528 19.64 -10.78 2.29
CA SER A 528 21.01 -10.48 2.70
C SER A 528 21.06 -9.51 3.89
N THR A 529 20.09 -8.61 4.03
CA THR A 529 20.00 -7.71 5.19
C THR A 529 19.53 -8.41 6.47
N ARG A 530 18.92 -9.60 6.34
CA ARG A 530 18.23 -10.33 7.43
C ARG A 530 17.13 -9.52 8.11
N ALA A 531 16.63 -8.47 7.46
CA ALA A 531 15.58 -7.61 7.96
C ALA A 531 14.28 -7.83 7.18
N GLY A 532 13.15 -7.58 7.84
CA GLY A 532 11.82 -7.78 7.26
C GLY A 532 11.45 -9.25 7.04
N THR A 533 10.47 -9.47 6.17
CA THR A 533 9.94 -10.79 5.85
C THR A 533 10.90 -11.55 4.95
N ARG A 534 11.16 -12.83 5.28
CA ARG A 534 11.96 -13.69 4.40
C ARG A 534 11.22 -13.89 3.06
N PRO A 535 11.80 -13.48 1.94
CA PRO A 535 11.21 -13.67 0.61
C PRO A 535 11.14 -15.15 0.21
N PRO A 536 10.16 -15.54 -0.63
CA PRO A 536 10.13 -16.87 -1.25
C PRO A 536 11.33 -17.09 -2.18
N ALA A 537 11.71 -18.35 -2.37
CA ALA A 537 12.78 -18.73 -3.31
C ALA A 537 12.54 -18.14 -4.71
N GLY A 538 13.61 -17.71 -5.39
CA GLY A 538 13.54 -17.04 -6.69
C GLY A 538 13.49 -15.50 -6.61
N SER A 539 13.09 -14.93 -5.46
CA SER A 539 13.04 -13.47 -5.27
C SER A 539 14.41 -12.81 -5.39
N GLY A 540 15.47 -13.43 -4.87
CA GLY A 540 16.85 -12.93 -4.99
C GLY A 540 17.36 -12.87 -6.44
N ALA A 541 16.85 -13.73 -7.33
CA ALA A 541 17.15 -13.61 -8.75
C ALA A 541 16.55 -12.35 -9.36
N ILE A 542 15.34 -11.95 -8.92
CA ILE A 542 14.67 -10.73 -9.37
C ILE A 542 15.42 -9.50 -8.86
N GLU A 543 15.80 -9.49 -7.58
CA GLU A 543 16.64 -8.44 -6.99
C GLU A 543 17.93 -8.26 -7.80
N LYS A 544 18.65 -9.35 -8.06
CA LYS A 544 19.89 -9.35 -8.85
C LYS A 544 19.69 -8.72 -10.22
N MET A 545 18.59 -9.03 -10.92
CA MET A 545 18.28 -8.42 -12.23
C MET A 545 18.17 -6.89 -12.16
N PHE A 546 17.49 -6.35 -11.16
CA PHE A 546 17.40 -4.90 -10.95
C PHE A 546 18.77 -4.31 -10.61
N ARG A 547 19.50 -4.90 -9.67
CA ARG A 547 20.82 -4.39 -9.25
C ARG A 547 21.82 -4.40 -10.40
N GLU A 548 21.83 -5.44 -11.23
CA GLU A 548 22.69 -5.51 -12.42
C GLU A 548 22.32 -4.46 -13.47
N TYR A 549 21.02 -4.24 -13.70
CA TYR A 549 20.55 -3.20 -14.62
C TYR A 549 21.07 -1.80 -14.25
N PHE A 550 20.92 -1.44 -12.97
CA PHE A 550 21.34 -0.13 -12.46
C PHE A 550 22.86 -0.02 -12.32
N LYS A 551 23.54 -1.08 -11.90
CA LYS A 551 25.02 -1.15 -11.87
C LYS A 551 25.62 -0.90 -13.25
N GLY A 552 25.07 -1.51 -14.30
CA GLY A 552 25.51 -1.30 -15.68
C GLY A 552 25.36 0.16 -16.16
N ARG A 553 24.50 0.94 -15.51
CA ARG A 553 24.26 2.37 -15.78
C ARG A 553 24.94 3.30 -14.78
N LYS A 554 25.80 2.77 -13.91
CA LYS A 554 26.45 3.51 -12.82
C LYS A 554 25.45 4.22 -11.91
N GLN A 555 24.26 3.65 -11.78
CA GLN A 555 23.19 4.13 -10.92
C GLN A 555 23.20 3.29 -9.63
N GLN A 556 23.30 3.98 -8.50
CA GLN A 556 23.31 3.30 -7.20
C GLN A 556 21.93 2.75 -6.87
N THR A 557 21.94 1.69 -6.07
CA THR A 557 20.75 1.04 -5.48
C THR A 557 21.03 0.81 -4.00
N THR A 558 19.94 0.74 -3.22
CA THR A 558 19.93 0.26 -1.84
C THR A 558 19.02 -0.96 -1.76
N GLU A 559 19.08 -1.69 -0.66
CA GLU A 559 18.15 -2.77 -0.35
C GLU A 559 16.92 -2.19 0.38
N ALA A 560 15.73 -2.54 -0.10
CA ALA A 560 14.45 -2.21 0.52
C ALA A 560 13.87 -3.45 1.20
N GLN A 561 13.48 -3.31 2.47
CA GLN A 561 12.97 -4.43 3.23
C GLN A 561 11.56 -4.83 2.77
N LEU A 562 11.30 -6.14 2.67
CA LEU A 562 9.94 -6.67 2.54
C LEU A 562 9.23 -6.60 3.91
N ASN A 563 8.80 -5.40 4.28
CA ASN A 563 8.19 -5.10 5.58
C ASN A 563 6.68 -5.36 5.63
N GLY A 564 6.07 -5.83 4.53
CA GLY A 564 4.66 -6.18 4.45
C GLY A 564 3.70 -4.99 4.28
N ARG A 565 4.22 -3.80 3.98
CA ARG A 565 3.44 -2.55 3.80
C ARG A 565 3.01 -2.28 2.35
N SER A 566 2.99 -3.30 1.48
CA SER A 566 2.52 -3.13 0.10
C SER A 566 2.05 -4.47 -0.47
N ASP A 567 1.48 -4.46 -1.67
CA ASP A 567 0.71 -5.56 -2.26
C ASP A 567 1.52 -6.82 -2.59
N TYR A 568 2.85 -6.83 -2.43
CA TYR A 568 3.64 -8.06 -2.47
C TYR A 568 3.32 -9.02 -1.31
N GLY A 569 2.81 -8.53 -0.17
CA GLY A 569 2.60 -9.30 1.06
C GLY A 569 1.82 -10.61 0.85
N PRO A 570 0.60 -10.57 0.30
CA PRO A 570 -0.20 -11.78 0.04
C PRO A 570 0.48 -12.78 -0.91
N PHE A 571 1.36 -12.34 -1.80
CA PHE A 571 2.11 -13.24 -2.67
C PHE A 571 3.21 -13.97 -1.90
N VAL A 572 3.92 -13.27 -1.01
CA VAL A 572 4.91 -13.85 -0.10
C VAL A 572 4.27 -14.91 0.80
N GLU A 573 3.09 -14.62 1.37
CA GLU A 573 2.33 -15.56 2.21
C GLU A 573 2.01 -16.88 1.51
N HIS A 574 1.85 -16.85 0.18
CA HIS A 574 1.58 -18.03 -0.62
C HIS A 574 2.83 -18.63 -1.30
N GLY A 575 4.02 -18.09 -1.02
CA GLY A 575 5.29 -18.58 -1.55
C GLY A 575 5.53 -18.24 -3.02
N ILE A 576 4.85 -17.24 -3.55
CA ILE A 576 5.07 -16.75 -4.91
C ILE A 576 6.29 -15.81 -4.87
N PRO A 577 7.33 -16.01 -5.70
CA PRO A 577 8.50 -15.14 -5.74
C PRO A 577 8.10 -13.69 -5.96
N VAL A 578 8.73 -12.77 -5.24
CA VAL A 578 8.44 -11.34 -5.33
C VAL A 578 9.69 -10.53 -5.64
N GLY A 579 9.50 -9.37 -6.25
CA GLY A 579 10.55 -8.37 -6.40
C GLY A 579 9.94 -7.03 -6.79
N GLY A 580 10.78 -6.06 -7.12
CA GLY A 580 10.35 -4.70 -7.38
C GLY A 580 11.24 -3.69 -6.67
N MET A 581 10.72 -2.48 -6.52
CA MET A 581 11.46 -1.38 -5.92
C MET A 581 10.52 -0.29 -5.41
N ASP A 582 11.02 0.49 -4.46
CA ASP A 582 10.41 1.71 -3.95
C ASP A 582 11.45 2.83 -3.82
N THR A 583 10.98 4.01 -3.43
CA THR A 583 11.83 5.16 -3.10
C THR A 583 11.79 5.57 -1.63
N GLY A 584 11.28 4.70 -0.76
CA GLY A 584 11.06 4.96 0.66
C GLY A 584 9.89 5.90 0.96
N ALA A 585 9.40 5.83 2.21
CA ALA A 585 8.28 6.62 2.72
C ALA A 585 8.68 7.44 3.95
N ASP A 586 8.37 6.93 5.15
CA ASP A 586 8.55 7.59 6.45
C ASP A 586 9.94 7.38 7.09
N GLY A 587 10.79 6.52 6.51
CA GLY A 587 12.17 6.32 6.95
C GLY A 587 13.04 7.58 6.79
N VAL A 588 14.06 7.74 7.64
CA VAL A 588 14.95 8.92 7.63
C VAL A 588 16.18 8.66 6.76
N LYS A 589 16.39 9.52 5.76
CA LYS A 589 17.57 9.47 4.90
C LYS A 589 18.86 9.72 5.68
N THR A 590 19.82 8.82 5.54
CA THR A 590 21.15 8.90 6.13
C THR A 590 22.07 9.84 5.34
N ALA A 591 23.21 10.22 5.94
CA ALA A 591 24.24 11.01 5.26
C ALA A 591 24.86 10.27 4.07
N ALA A 592 25.06 8.95 4.17
CA ALA A 592 25.59 8.13 3.09
C ALA A 592 24.61 8.05 1.90
N GLU A 593 23.32 7.89 2.18
CA GLU A 593 22.29 7.90 1.14
C GLU A 593 22.12 9.29 0.50
N ALA A 594 22.21 10.37 1.28
CA ALA A 594 22.19 11.72 0.72
C ALA A 594 23.36 11.97 -0.23
N LYS A 595 24.54 11.41 0.06
CA LYS A 595 25.70 11.44 -0.85
C LYS A 595 25.45 10.61 -2.12
N ALA A 596 24.75 9.48 -2.00
CA ALA A 596 24.50 8.55 -3.11
C ALA A 596 23.35 8.97 -4.05
N PHE A 597 22.27 9.50 -3.48
CA PHE A 597 21.00 9.77 -4.18
C PHE A 597 20.64 11.26 -4.23
N GLY A 598 21.43 12.13 -3.57
CA GLY A 598 21.07 13.52 -3.34
C GLY A 598 20.01 13.67 -2.24
N GLY A 599 19.41 14.87 -2.15
CA GLY A 599 18.43 15.20 -1.13
C GLY A 599 19.06 15.66 0.19
N ARG A 600 18.34 15.51 1.30
CA ARG A 600 18.72 16.02 2.62
C ARG A 600 18.79 14.88 3.63
N ALA A 601 19.98 14.67 4.20
CA ALA A 601 20.17 13.77 5.33
C ALA A 601 19.39 14.25 6.56
N GLY A 602 18.96 13.31 7.42
CA GLY A 602 18.15 13.60 8.61
C GLY A 602 16.71 14.03 8.30
N LYS A 603 16.27 13.93 7.04
CA LYS A 603 14.88 14.16 6.62
C LYS A 603 14.27 12.86 6.13
N VAL A 604 12.96 12.71 6.31
CA VAL A 604 12.21 11.53 5.85
C VAL A 604 12.33 11.37 4.32
N TYR A 605 12.27 10.15 3.82
CA TYR A 605 12.42 9.84 2.40
C TYR A 605 11.34 10.55 1.57
N ASP A 606 10.08 10.54 2.02
CA ASP A 606 9.00 11.31 1.40
C ASP A 606 8.24 12.15 2.44
N PRO A 607 8.55 13.47 2.53
CA PRO A 607 7.83 14.37 3.43
C PRO A 607 6.35 14.59 3.07
N CYS A 608 5.91 14.15 1.89
CA CYS A 608 4.53 14.23 1.44
C CYS A 608 3.79 12.89 1.49
N TYR A 609 4.42 11.81 1.96
CA TYR A 609 3.76 10.52 2.19
C TYR A 609 2.49 10.71 3.03
N HIS A 610 1.37 10.19 2.53
CA HIS A 610 0.04 10.30 3.14
C HIS A 610 -0.40 11.75 3.48
N ALA A 611 0.00 12.73 2.67
CA ALA A 611 -0.31 14.14 2.90
C ALA A 611 -0.88 14.84 1.66
N ALA A 612 -1.59 15.95 1.88
CA ALA A 612 -2.17 16.78 0.82
C ALA A 612 -1.15 17.32 -0.19
N CYS A 613 0.14 17.35 0.19
CA CYS A 613 1.22 17.74 -0.69
C CYS A 613 1.72 16.63 -1.62
N ASP A 614 1.23 15.39 -1.54
CA ASP A 614 1.59 14.34 -2.50
C ASP A 614 0.96 14.60 -3.88
N ARG A 615 1.65 15.44 -4.64
CA ARG A 615 1.20 16.13 -5.86
C ARG A 615 2.25 15.91 -6.94
N LEU A 616 1.89 16.10 -8.21
CA LEU A 616 2.83 15.92 -9.32
C LEU A 616 4.08 16.79 -9.17
N LYS A 617 3.92 18.01 -8.66
CA LYS A 617 5.05 18.92 -8.38
C LYS A 617 6.08 18.31 -7.40
N ASN A 618 5.67 17.37 -6.55
CA ASN A 618 6.52 16.71 -5.56
C ASN A 618 7.09 15.37 -6.04
N VAL A 619 6.82 14.97 -7.28
CA VAL A 619 7.45 13.83 -7.95
C VAL A 619 8.77 14.26 -8.61
N HIS A 620 9.84 13.52 -8.38
CA HIS A 620 11.11 13.68 -9.07
C HIS A 620 11.10 12.96 -10.42
N LEU A 621 10.56 13.60 -11.46
CA LEU A 621 10.31 12.98 -12.78
C LEU A 621 11.53 12.29 -13.41
N LYS A 622 12.74 12.88 -13.34
CA LYS A 622 13.96 12.24 -13.88
C LYS A 622 14.36 10.97 -13.10
N PHE A 623 14.05 10.91 -11.81
CA PHE A 623 14.37 9.77 -10.97
C PHE A 623 13.36 8.66 -11.23
N LEU A 624 12.07 9.01 -11.30
CA LEU A 624 10.99 8.14 -11.77
C LEU A 624 11.31 7.53 -13.13
N ASP A 625 11.66 8.35 -14.13
CA ASP A 625 12.00 7.89 -15.49
C ASP A 625 13.10 6.83 -15.46
N SER A 626 14.20 7.08 -14.75
CA SER A 626 15.28 6.11 -14.58
C SER A 626 14.87 4.83 -13.84
N ASN A 627 13.92 4.91 -12.91
CA ASN A 627 13.40 3.74 -12.20
C ASN A 627 12.53 2.90 -13.15
N VAL A 628 11.63 3.54 -13.90
CA VAL A 628 10.74 2.88 -14.87
C VAL A 628 11.52 2.20 -15.99
N ASP A 629 12.65 2.79 -16.40
CA ASP A 629 13.65 2.17 -17.28
C ASP A 629 14.09 0.78 -16.79
N GLY A 630 14.42 0.66 -15.50
CA GLY A 630 14.78 -0.63 -14.88
C GLY A 630 13.60 -1.59 -14.81
N ILE A 631 12.41 -1.08 -14.46
CA ILE A 631 11.18 -1.87 -14.42
C ILE A 631 10.87 -2.45 -15.80
N ALA A 632 10.92 -1.64 -16.85
CA ALA A 632 10.70 -2.04 -18.23
C ALA A 632 11.73 -3.08 -18.68
N HIS A 633 13.00 -2.90 -18.34
CA HIS A 633 14.06 -3.85 -18.67
C HIS A 633 13.84 -5.23 -18.01
N VAL A 634 13.63 -5.26 -16.69
CA VAL A 634 13.40 -6.50 -15.95
C VAL A 634 12.11 -7.18 -16.41
N THR A 635 11.06 -6.40 -16.68
CA THR A 635 9.81 -6.91 -17.26
C THR A 635 10.04 -7.58 -18.62
N GLN A 636 10.79 -6.96 -19.52
CA GLN A 636 11.11 -7.57 -20.82
C GLN A 636 11.93 -8.86 -20.64
N HIS A 637 12.90 -8.88 -19.72
CA HIS A 637 13.67 -10.08 -19.43
C HIS A 637 12.75 -11.22 -18.97
N LEU A 638 11.86 -10.95 -18.01
CA LEU A 638 10.97 -11.95 -17.43
C LEU A 638 9.84 -12.36 -18.40
N ALA A 639 9.38 -11.45 -19.24
CA ALA A 639 8.48 -11.74 -20.35
C ALA A 639 9.11 -12.76 -21.33
N ARG A 640 10.43 -12.75 -21.49
CA ARG A 640 11.16 -13.72 -22.31
C ARG A 640 11.46 -15.01 -21.56
N THR A 641 11.91 -14.94 -20.32
CA THR A 641 12.32 -16.12 -19.54
C THR A 641 12.20 -15.88 -18.03
N THR A 642 11.68 -16.88 -17.32
CA THR A 642 11.63 -16.89 -15.85
C THR A 642 12.56 -17.93 -15.23
N VAL A 643 13.39 -18.61 -16.04
CA VAL A 643 14.21 -19.75 -15.60
C VAL A 643 15.09 -19.42 -14.39
N ALA A 644 15.62 -18.19 -14.31
CA ALA A 644 16.41 -17.75 -13.16
C ALA A 644 15.58 -17.63 -11.86
N VAL A 645 14.26 -17.45 -11.96
CA VAL A 645 13.35 -17.28 -10.83
C VAL A 645 12.74 -18.61 -10.40
N ASN A 646 12.26 -19.43 -11.33
CA ASN A 646 11.53 -20.66 -11.02
C ASN A 646 12.25 -21.96 -11.44
N GLY A 647 13.50 -21.89 -11.90
CA GLY A 647 14.25 -23.03 -12.43
C GLY A 647 13.70 -23.49 -13.79
N GLY A 648 14.49 -24.24 -14.58
CA GLY A 648 13.99 -24.88 -15.81
C GLY A 648 12.91 -25.96 -15.56
N ALA A 649 12.59 -26.23 -14.29
CA ALA A 649 11.78 -27.31 -13.82
C ALA A 649 10.45 -26.81 -13.26
N ARG A 650 9.37 -27.03 -14.00
CA ARG A 650 8.08 -27.40 -13.40
C ARG A 650 8.07 -28.87 -13.00
N VAL A 651 9.17 -29.37 -12.46
CA VAL A 651 9.15 -30.62 -11.71
C VAL A 651 8.43 -30.29 -10.41
N ARG A 652 7.29 -30.95 -10.19
CA ARG A 652 6.51 -30.87 -8.96
C ARG A 652 7.45 -31.04 -7.76
N LEU A 653 7.71 -29.96 -7.05
CA LEU A 653 8.20 -30.05 -5.68
C LEU A 653 6.97 -30.29 -4.81
N GLU A 654 6.87 -31.51 -4.26
CA GLU A 654 6.15 -31.69 -3.01
C GLU A 654 6.80 -30.76 -1.99
N ARG A 655 6.04 -29.78 -1.53
CA ARG A 655 6.51 -28.77 -0.60
C ARG A 655 6.59 -29.43 0.77
N ASP A 656 7.78 -29.50 1.35
CA ASP A 656 7.94 -29.81 2.77
C ASP A 656 7.11 -28.80 3.59
N LEU A 657 6.20 -29.34 4.41
CA LEU A 657 5.22 -28.60 5.20
C LEU A 657 5.82 -28.03 6.50
N SER A 658 7.13 -28.14 6.70
CA SER A 658 7.81 -27.71 7.93
C SER A 658 8.10 -26.20 8.02
N TYR A 659 7.90 -25.42 6.96
CA TYR A 659 8.15 -23.97 6.98
C TYR A 659 7.00 -23.18 7.62
N ARG A 660 7.21 -22.69 8.85
CA ARG A 660 6.40 -21.63 9.48
C ARG A 660 7.12 -20.28 9.30
N PRO A 661 6.51 -19.28 8.64
CA PRO A 661 7.11 -17.95 8.57
C PRO A 661 7.23 -17.35 9.98
N LEU A 662 8.42 -16.89 10.34
CA LEU A 662 8.74 -16.19 11.60
C LEU A 662 8.32 -14.71 11.56
N TRP A 663 7.17 -14.41 10.96
CA TRP A 663 6.51 -13.12 11.11
C TRP A 663 4.99 -13.27 11.03
N GLN A 664 4.32 -12.84 12.11
CA GLN A 664 2.88 -12.58 12.17
C GLN A 664 2.72 -11.06 12.10
N GLY A 665 2.38 -10.55 10.92
CA GLY A 665 2.15 -9.13 10.75
C GLY A 665 0.95 -8.58 11.54
N PRO A 666 0.88 -7.27 11.77
CA PRO A 666 -0.19 -6.61 12.54
C PRO A 666 -1.58 -6.62 11.87
N TYR A 667 -1.76 -7.41 10.80
CA TYR A 667 -2.93 -7.42 9.94
C TYR A 667 -3.27 -8.84 9.45
N GLN A 668 -3.92 -9.67 10.27
CA GLN A 668 -5.13 -10.39 9.85
C GLN A 668 -5.89 -11.01 11.03
N LEU A 669 -7.21 -11.08 10.85
CA LEU A 669 -8.18 -11.82 11.66
C LEU A 669 -7.62 -13.20 12.05
N ARG A 670 -7.34 -13.35 13.35
CA ARG A 670 -7.45 -14.59 14.11
C ARG A 670 -8.23 -14.29 15.38
#